data_AF-A0A944Q6N1-F1
#
_entry.id   AF-A0A944Q6N1-F1
#
_cell.length_a   1.000
_cell.length_b   1.000
_cell.length_c   1.000
_cell.angle_alpha   90.00
_cell.angle_beta   90.00
_cell.angle_gamma   90.00
#
_symmetry.space_group_name_H-M   'P 1'
#
loop_
_entity.id
_entity.type
_entity.pdbx_description
1 polymer ?
#
loop_
_entity_poly.entity_id
_entity_poly.type
_entity_poly.pdbx_seq_one_letter_code
_entity_poly.pdbx_strand_id
1 'polypeptide(L)'
;MRRRLGTVLLSAVLLVGGTTAVPASAEPAPDGDARTAACKAQPDRGVRCVGVTAKFNHKISQGRSAALSVKLDPRIDIPGARVEIDLPAALRFAGDPDGFEVSRHSSALPANGGSVTTAVRTVDLTAGRKTSYSLPVEAVAGGELSVRVRVLPPKGYGVGIEEPVLATVGEDQASSRLGLAKGPFEASAVPEDAKPTAPTELSAEGLGTEGLAEPHSDDPAAAEGQGVGAQALTCVRGSFNYQDAGGAWRNSANLQVQVWDEDPANSDDLLTVGLTDDNGAYRLCFDNSTDARGGQDVYLVFVTQNGQWGVERDDDDEYEFRSGQRDNLGDGTTTDFGALHPTDARLHGSLRAYSWANAASAWTPGDCWDSKDTDCRRIDINWHPDDDPGGSFYRPGEDEIYLVPQDADDRNVVAHEIGHAVMDDVYDDNTFDTQCPSPHIITRTSSRPCAWSEGFGDWYGVAVFNDPVYVDGGVSPFTVDFENHTWGTAGWDNGDAVEGRVAGALWDLVDGVGEAPWDQYGEGLTNVWNTFLNHRDTTFQEYWNHRAGDGHEVGAPALGSLFQNTVDYGFRNPLTNHVPLERPTPEPDHNYRFDTVMRFWSVVAVRPPATADYDLSLYDDQAQNQLLGFSGQAAGVTDFVAVNSNRREAGDYYPRVSDVSGTGDYRIEADETEGIFSGSPTVTLGAGRLAAVWDICLTAGEKATYTVTPSGTGQDAELFVFDADRTGADNVDSRSGAAESGTAGGPGQPESVAVTLPEGCHGLVVVNKAGSGTYTLTKS
;
A
#
# COMPACT_ATOMS: atom_id res chain seq x y z
N MET A 1 -54.66 -51.75 -1.11
CA MET A 1 -55.82 -51.90 -0.19
C MET A 1 -55.92 -50.64 0.67
N ARG A 2 -57.01 -49.87 0.48
CA ARG A 2 -57.77 -49.03 1.43
C ARG A 2 -57.05 -48.25 2.56
N ARG A 3 -57.22 -46.90 2.48
CA ARG A 3 -57.74 -45.93 3.50
C ARG A 3 -56.94 -45.77 4.81
N ARG A 4 -56.73 -44.58 5.41
CA ARG A 4 -57.69 -43.47 5.65
C ARG A 4 -56.97 -42.25 6.26
N LEU A 5 -57.51 -41.06 5.98
CA LEU A 5 -57.31 -39.79 6.69
C LEU A 5 -57.68 -39.88 8.18
N GLY A 6 -57.04 -39.03 9.01
CA GLY A 6 -57.43 -38.73 10.39
C GLY A 6 -57.20 -37.26 10.74
N THR A 7 -58.30 -36.53 10.85
CA THR A 7 -58.51 -35.15 11.30
C THR A 7 -58.05 -34.93 12.74
N VAL A 8 -57.53 -33.74 13.09
CA VAL A 8 -57.45 -33.26 14.48
C VAL A 8 -58.07 -31.88 14.62
N LEU A 9 -58.88 -31.77 15.67
CA LEU A 9 -59.82 -30.72 16.04
C LEU A 9 -59.17 -29.46 16.63
N LEU A 10 -59.86 -28.34 16.39
CA LEU A 10 -59.90 -27.14 17.22
C LEU A 10 -60.28 -27.46 18.68
N SER A 11 -59.62 -26.85 19.66
CA SER A 11 -60.18 -26.59 20.98
C SER A 11 -59.65 -25.26 21.53
N ALA A 12 -60.59 -24.35 21.77
CA ALA A 12 -60.37 -23.08 22.43
C ALA A 12 -60.33 -23.27 23.95
N VAL A 13 -59.38 -22.60 24.61
CA VAL A 13 -59.37 -22.43 26.07
C VAL A 13 -59.30 -20.93 26.37
N LEU A 14 -60.36 -20.42 27.00
CA LEU A 14 -60.39 -19.14 27.70
C LEU A 14 -59.42 -19.20 28.88
N LEU A 15 -58.57 -18.17 29.04
CA LEU A 15 -57.93 -17.87 30.31
C LEU A 15 -58.00 -16.37 30.63
N VAL A 16 -58.47 -16.14 31.85
CA VAL A 16 -58.83 -14.89 32.51
C VAL A 16 -57.58 -14.09 32.86
N GLY A 17 -57.69 -12.77 32.76
CA GLY A 17 -56.62 -11.82 33.05
C GLY A 17 -56.13 -11.84 34.49
N GLY A 18 -54.83 -11.65 34.63
CA GLY A 18 -54.13 -11.26 35.85
C GLY A 18 -52.87 -10.52 35.46
N THR A 19 -52.92 -9.18 35.51
CA THR A 19 -51.78 -8.30 35.26
C THR A 19 -50.83 -8.33 36.46
N THR A 20 -49.71 -9.03 36.33
CA THR A 20 -48.51 -8.78 37.15
C THR A 20 -47.49 -8.08 36.27
N ALA A 21 -47.18 -6.82 36.59
CA ALA A 21 -46.17 -6.03 35.92
C ALA A 21 -44.80 -6.71 36.07
N VAL A 22 -44.23 -7.11 34.94
CA VAL A 22 -42.81 -7.47 34.81
C VAL A 22 -42.03 -6.15 34.82
N PRO A 23 -40.98 -5.99 35.65
CA PRO A 23 -40.14 -4.81 35.56
C PRO A 23 -39.52 -4.75 34.16
N ALA A 24 -39.66 -3.60 33.50
CA ALA A 24 -39.03 -3.33 32.22
C ALA A 24 -37.53 -3.62 32.35
N SER A 25 -37.02 -4.51 31.49
CA SER A 25 -35.59 -4.63 31.25
C SER A 25 -35.12 -3.26 30.75
N ALA A 26 -34.15 -2.67 31.44
CA ALA A 26 -33.58 -1.39 31.02
C ALA A 26 -33.01 -1.54 29.60
N GLU A 27 -33.34 -0.59 28.73
CA GLU A 27 -32.63 -0.41 27.46
C GLU A 27 -31.12 -0.41 27.72
N PRO A 28 -30.32 -1.06 26.87
CA PRO A 28 -28.87 -0.92 26.94
C PRO A 28 -28.55 0.57 26.81
N ALA A 29 -27.69 1.07 27.71
CA ALA A 29 -27.19 2.43 27.63
C ALA A 29 -26.55 2.65 26.25
N PRO A 30 -26.74 3.83 25.61
CA PRO A 30 -26.13 4.10 24.32
C PRO A 30 -24.61 3.92 24.46
N ASP A 31 -24.04 3.12 23.56
CA ASP A 31 -22.60 2.91 23.47
C ASP A 31 -21.88 4.26 23.56
N GLY A 32 -20.90 4.32 24.47
CA GLY A 32 -19.97 5.43 24.51
C GLY A 32 -19.19 5.43 23.20
N ASP A 33 -19.60 6.30 22.30
CA ASP A 33 -19.09 6.52 20.94
C ASP A 33 -17.56 6.33 20.83
N ALA A 34 -17.13 5.17 20.31
CA ALA A 34 -15.73 4.84 20.09
C ALA A 34 -14.99 5.89 19.23
N ARG A 35 -15.73 6.61 18.36
CA ARG A 35 -15.20 7.73 17.57
C ARG A 35 -14.90 8.97 18.43
N THR A 36 -15.65 9.20 19.51
CA THR A 36 -15.33 10.26 20.50
C THR A 36 -14.05 9.95 21.28
N ALA A 37 -13.73 8.67 21.50
CA ALA A 37 -12.46 8.25 22.12
C ALA A 37 -11.26 8.46 21.17
N ALA A 38 -11.40 8.10 19.89
CA ALA A 38 -10.39 8.37 18.85
C ALA A 38 -10.11 9.88 18.70
N CYS A 39 -11.16 10.70 18.72
CA CYS A 39 -11.06 12.16 18.68
C CYS A 39 -10.35 12.80 19.89
N LYS A 40 -10.42 12.16 21.07
CA LYS A 40 -9.72 12.64 22.27
C LYS A 40 -8.25 12.23 22.33
N ALA A 41 -7.87 11.16 21.62
CA ALA A 41 -6.53 10.62 21.62
C ALA A 41 -5.54 11.41 20.73
N GLN A 42 -6.03 12.16 19.73
CA GLN A 42 -5.22 12.94 18.78
C GLN A 42 -5.76 14.38 18.57
N PRO A 43 -5.55 15.28 19.55
CA PRO A 43 -6.10 16.65 19.51
C PRO A 43 -5.50 17.55 18.41
N ASP A 44 -4.38 17.16 17.80
CA ASP A 44 -3.71 17.84 16.69
C ASP A 44 -4.41 17.63 15.33
N ARG A 45 -5.33 16.65 15.21
CA ARG A 45 -6.17 16.38 14.03
C ARG A 45 -7.60 16.94 14.18
N GLY A 46 -7.74 18.01 14.96
CA GLY A 46 -9.00 18.41 15.60
C GLY A 46 -10.22 18.66 14.71
N VAL A 47 -10.07 19.03 13.43
CA VAL A 47 -11.24 19.34 12.59
C VAL A 47 -11.95 18.10 12.04
N ARG A 48 -11.26 16.96 11.87
CA ARG A 48 -11.88 15.65 11.53
C ARG A 48 -12.93 15.20 12.55
N CYS A 49 -12.92 15.82 13.73
CA CYS A 49 -13.91 15.63 14.77
C CYS A 49 -15.12 16.55 14.64
N VAL A 50 -15.31 17.25 13.51
CA VAL A 50 -16.51 18.04 13.21
C VAL A 50 -17.21 17.43 12.00
N GLY A 51 -18.38 16.82 12.22
CA GLY A 51 -19.23 16.46 11.10
C GLY A 51 -19.75 17.72 10.43
N VAL A 52 -19.45 17.92 9.15
CA VAL A 52 -20.02 19.00 8.33
C VAL A 52 -21.10 18.37 7.45
N THR A 53 -22.22 19.06 7.27
CA THR A 53 -23.20 18.67 6.27
C THR A 53 -23.77 19.94 5.66
N ALA A 54 -23.72 20.05 4.35
CA ALA A 54 -24.26 21.20 3.66
C ALA A 54 -25.24 20.77 2.57
N LYS A 55 -26.41 21.43 2.47
CA LYS A 55 -27.39 21.14 1.42
C LYS A 55 -28.36 22.26 1.16
N PHE A 56 -28.84 22.37 -0.07
CA PHE A 56 -30.01 23.18 -0.35
C PHE A 56 -31.29 22.52 0.16
N ASN A 57 -32.20 23.32 0.70
CA ASN A 57 -33.49 22.83 1.19
C ASN A 57 -34.47 22.43 0.09
N HIS A 58 -34.24 22.86 -1.15
CA HIS A 58 -34.96 22.45 -2.36
C HIS A 58 -34.14 22.81 -3.61
N LYS A 59 -34.56 22.30 -4.77
CA LYS A 59 -34.00 22.61 -6.08
C LYS A 59 -34.01 24.13 -6.33
N ILE A 60 -32.86 24.68 -6.74
CA ILE A 60 -32.71 26.09 -7.08
C ILE A 60 -32.76 26.28 -8.60
N SER A 61 -33.61 27.19 -9.08
CA SER A 61 -33.77 27.50 -10.51
C SER A 61 -33.38 28.95 -10.79
N GLN A 62 -33.11 29.28 -12.05
CA GLN A 62 -32.62 30.61 -12.41
C GLN A 62 -33.60 31.71 -11.94
N GLY A 63 -33.08 32.72 -11.27
CA GLY A 63 -33.84 33.82 -10.66
C GLY A 63 -34.64 33.45 -9.41
N ARG A 64 -34.46 32.26 -8.85
CA ARG A 64 -35.10 31.81 -7.60
C ARG A 64 -34.06 31.62 -6.49
N SER A 65 -34.53 31.69 -5.25
CA SER A 65 -33.70 31.49 -4.07
C SER A 65 -34.00 30.16 -3.37
N ALA A 66 -32.94 29.48 -2.92
CA ALA A 66 -33.00 28.35 -1.99
C ALA A 66 -32.20 28.68 -0.72
N ALA A 67 -32.47 27.96 0.36
CA ALA A 67 -31.69 28.08 1.58
C ALA A 67 -30.60 27.00 1.60
N LEU A 68 -29.34 27.41 1.67
CA LEU A 68 -28.21 26.54 1.96
C LEU A 68 -28.14 26.31 3.47
N SER A 69 -28.48 25.10 3.90
CA SER A 69 -28.34 24.66 5.29
C SER A 69 -26.96 24.07 5.50
N VAL A 70 -26.19 24.65 6.42
CA VAL A 70 -24.89 24.11 6.87
C VAL A 70 -25.04 23.66 8.31
N LYS A 71 -24.71 22.41 8.61
CA LYS A 71 -24.75 21.83 9.96
C LYS A 71 -23.35 21.42 10.37
N LEU A 72 -22.98 21.76 11.60
CA LEU A 72 -21.72 21.40 12.23
C LEU A 72 -22.02 20.54 13.46
N ASP A 73 -21.42 19.36 13.54
CA ASP A 73 -21.55 18.39 14.62
C ASP A 73 -20.17 18.11 15.25
N PRO A 74 -19.64 19.03 16.08
CA PRO A 74 -18.34 18.88 16.72
C PRO A 74 -18.35 17.82 17.82
N ARG A 75 -17.34 16.96 17.84
CA ARG A 75 -17.06 15.91 18.84
C ARG A 75 -16.00 16.34 19.86
N ILE A 76 -15.24 17.40 19.55
CA ILE A 76 -14.30 18.05 20.45
C ILE A 76 -14.55 19.57 20.49
N ASP A 77 -13.96 20.25 21.47
CA ASP A 77 -13.98 21.70 21.53
C ASP A 77 -12.92 22.29 20.57
N ILE A 78 -13.35 23.19 19.68
CA ILE A 78 -12.48 23.92 18.75
C ILE A 78 -12.77 25.42 18.87
N PRO A 79 -11.96 26.17 19.64
CA PRO A 79 -12.15 27.60 19.77
C PRO A 79 -11.76 28.31 18.46
N GLY A 80 -12.54 29.29 18.03
CA GLY A 80 -12.20 30.14 16.89
C GLY A 80 -12.09 29.44 15.55
N ALA A 81 -12.85 28.36 15.32
CA ALA A 81 -12.97 27.74 14.00
C ALA A 81 -13.58 28.74 13.00
N ARG A 82 -13.08 28.73 11.76
CA ARG A 82 -13.53 29.64 10.70
C ARG A 82 -14.35 28.86 9.68
N VAL A 83 -15.64 29.19 9.58
CA VAL A 83 -16.56 28.65 8.58
C VAL A 83 -16.54 29.56 7.36
N GLU A 84 -16.16 29.03 6.21
CA GLU A 84 -16.14 29.74 4.93
C GLU A 84 -17.13 29.08 3.97
N ILE A 85 -17.91 29.89 3.25
CA ILE A 85 -18.87 29.43 2.24
C ILE A 85 -18.60 30.18 0.95
N ASP A 86 -18.13 29.47 -0.07
CA ASP A 86 -17.79 30.01 -1.38
C ASP A 86 -18.94 29.75 -2.36
N LEU A 87 -19.51 30.84 -2.90
CA LEU A 87 -20.46 30.78 -4.01
C LEU A 87 -19.77 31.10 -5.34
N PRO A 88 -19.96 30.30 -6.39
CA PRO A 88 -19.46 30.58 -7.74
C PRO A 88 -20.23 31.74 -8.37
N ALA A 89 -19.75 32.29 -9.49
CA ALA A 89 -20.36 33.46 -10.14
C ALA A 89 -21.84 33.26 -10.57
N ALA A 90 -22.26 32.01 -10.76
CA ALA A 90 -23.65 31.64 -11.08
C ALA A 90 -24.62 31.75 -9.88
N LEU A 91 -24.09 31.94 -8.67
CA LEU A 91 -24.84 32.09 -7.43
C LEU A 91 -24.54 33.43 -6.75
N ARG A 92 -25.50 33.92 -5.96
CA ARG A 92 -25.30 35.03 -5.02
C ARG A 92 -26.05 34.79 -3.74
N PHE A 93 -25.62 35.41 -2.65
CA PHE A 93 -26.46 35.50 -1.46
C PHE A 93 -27.66 36.42 -1.76
N ALA A 94 -28.88 35.95 -1.49
CA ALA A 94 -30.12 36.71 -1.76
C ALA A 94 -30.40 37.81 -0.72
N GLY A 95 -29.54 37.91 0.28
CA GLY A 95 -29.50 38.92 1.33
C GLY A 95 -28.21 38.76 2.15
N ASP A 96 -27.97 39.65 3.11
CA ASP A 96 -26.79 39.55 3.98
C ASP A 96 -26.89 38.27 4.83
N PRO A 97 -25.92 37.33 4.72
CA PRO A 97 -25.95 36.11 5.52
C PRO A 97 -25.64 36.44 6.99
N ASP A 98 -26.61 36.18 7.87
CA ASP A 98 -26.55 36.57 9.28
C ASP A 98 -25.27 36.14 9.99
N GLY A 99 -24.47 37.13 10.41
CA GLY A 99 -23.23 36.92 11.16
C GLY A 99 -22.06 36.40 10.33
N PHE A 100 -22.14 36.46 9.00
CA PHE A 100 -21.02 36.22 8.09
C PHE A 100 -20.55 37.53 7.46
N GLU A 101 -19.24 37.66 7.29
CA GLU A 101 -18.62 38.71 6.50
C GLU A 101 -18.52 38.23 5.04
N VAL A 102 -19.10 38.99 4.11
CA VAL A 102 -19.11 38.62 2.68
C VAL A 102 -18.11 39.44 1.89
N SER A 103 -17.32 38.77 1.05
CA SER A 103 -16.37 39.39 0.14
C SER A 103 -16.39 38.68 -1.22
N ARG A 104 -16.07 39.40 -2.30
CA ARG A 104 -16.02 38.85 -3.66
C ARG A 104 -14.62 38.99 -4.24
N HIS A 105 -14.11 37.90 -4.83
CA HIS A 105 -12.76 37.80 -5.36
C HIS A 105 -12.78 37.21 -6.78
N SER A 106 -11.77 37.52 -7.59
CA SER A 106 -11.53 36.84 -8.87
C SER A 106 -11.08 35.40 -8.62
N SER A 107 -11.51 34.45 -9.46
CA SER A 107 -11.08 33.06 -9.37
C SER A 107 -10.57 32.56 -10.73
N ALA A 108 -9.45 31.84 -10.70
CA ALA A 108 -8.87 31.18 -11.87
C ALA A 108 -9.47 29.79 -12.13
N LEU A 109 -10.21 29.22 -11.16
CA LEU A 109 -10.85 27.91 -11.31
C LEU A 109 -12.06 28.04 -12.26
N PRO A 110 -12.11 27.28 -13.36
CA PRO A 110 -13.22 27.33 -14.32
C PRO A 110 -14.60 27.12 -13.68
N ALA A 111 -14.69 26.17 -12.74
CA ALA A 111 -15.93 25.84 -11.99
C ALA A 111 -16.54 27.04 -11.22
N ASN A 112 -15.77 28.12 -11.01
CA ASN A 112 -16.23 29.32 -10.33
C ASN A 112 -16.76 30.41 -11.29
N GLY A 113 -16.68 30.23 -12.60
CA GLY A 113 -17.16 31.22 -13.59
C GLY A 113 -16.46 32.57 -13.49
N GLY A 114 -15.17 32.58 -13.13
CA GLY A 114 -14.31 33.78 -13.07
C GLY A 114 -14.38 34.60 -11.77
N SER A 115 -15.31 34.30 -10.84
CA SER A 115 -15.33 34.96 -9.52
C SER A 115 -15.99 34.11 -8.44
N VAL A 116 -15.51 34.23 -7.21
CA VAL A 116 -16.12 33.61 -6.02
C VAL A 116 -16.60 34.68 -5.06
N THR A 117 -17.78 34.48 -4.48
CA THR A 117 -18.28 35.26 -3.35
C THR A 117 -18.16 34.42 -2.08
N THR A 118 -17.29 34.80 -1.16
CA THR A 118 -17.00 34.08 0.08
C THR A 118 -17.71 34.74 1.25
N ALA A 119 -18.48 33.97 2.01
CA ALA A 119 -19.01 34.33 3.32
C ALA A 119 -18.17 33.67 4.42
N VAL A 120 -17.64 34.44 5.37
CA VAL A 120 -16.76 33.95 6.44
C VAL A 120 -17.35 34.25 7.82
N ARG A 121 -17.28 33.28 8.74
CA ARG A 121 -17.64 33.46 10.15
C ARG A 121 -16.70 32.70 11.07
N THR A 122 -16.27 33.34 12.16
CA THR A 122 -15.56 32.66 13.24
C THR A 122 -16.54 32.19 14.30
N VAL A 123 -16.40 30.93 14.75
CA VAL A 123 -17.27 30.28 15.74
C VAL A 123 -16.45 29.40 16.68
N ASP A 124 -16.82 29.40 17.97
CA ASP A 124 -16.34 28.40 18.91
C ASP A 124 -17.22 27.15 18.80
N LEU A 125 -16.63 26.04 18.38
CA LEU A 125 -17.32 24.75 18.32
C LEU A 125 -17.15 24.05 19.67
N THR A 126 -18.26 23.58 20.25
CA THR A 126 -18.26 22.88 21.54
C THR A 126 -18.67 21.43 21.34
N ALA A 127 -17.92 20.49 21.87
CA ALA A 127 -18.17 19.05 21.78
C ALA A 127 -19.63 18.70 22.12
N GLY A 128 -20.27 17.93 21.25
CA GLY A 128 -21.67 17.51 21.36
C GLY A 128 -22.70 18.60 21.08
N ARG A 129 -22.30 19.86 20.83
CA ARG A 129 -23.21 20.97 20.55
C ARG A 129 -23.30 21.24 19.05
N LYS A 130 -24.35 20.68 18.43
CA LYS A 130 -24.65 20.93 17.02
C LYS A 130 -24.95 22.40 16.76
N THR A 131 -24.36 22.94 15.71
CA THR A 131 -24.58 24.32 15.23
C THR A 131 -25.14 24.25 13.81
N SER A 132 -26.02 25.18 13.44
CA SER A 132 -26.60 25.21 12.10
C SER A 132 -26.75 26.63 11.58
N TYR A 133 -26.45 26.80 10.29
CA TYR A 133 -26.63 28.03 9.54
C TYR A 133 -27.59 27.77 8.37
N SER A 134 -28.34 28.80 8.00
CA SER A 134 -29.27 28.76 6.86
C SER A 134 -29.08 30.04 6.05
N LEU A 135 -28.40 29.95 4.92
CA LEU A 135 -28.03 31.10 4.11
C LEU A 135 -28.94 31.17 2.87
N PRO A 136 -29.63 32.29 2.62
CA PRO A 136 -30.44 32.43 1.42
C PRO A 136 -29.53 32.67 0.21
N VAL A 137 -29.63 31.80 -0.79
CA VAL A 137 -28.81 31.81 -2.01
C VAL A 137 -29.76 31.89 -3.21
N GLU A 138 -29.45 32.75 -4.17
CA GLU A 138 -30.18 32.93 -5.43
C GLU A 138 -29.31 32.53 -6.61
N ALA A 139 -29.88 31.78 -7.55
CA ALA A 139 -29.20 31.46 -8.80
C ALA A 139 -29.39 32.58 -9.81
N VAL A 140 -28.29 33.16 -10.30
CA VAL A 140 -28.31 34.28 -11.26
C VAL A 140 -28.11 33.80 -12.70
N ALA A 141 -27.59 32.61 -12.88
CA ALA A 141 -27.44 31.94 -14.18
C ALA A 141 -27.81 30.46 -14.04
N GLY A 142 -28.27 29.86 -15.14
CA GLY A 142 -28.41 28.41 -15.26
C GLY A 142 -27.04 27.72 -15.40
N GLY A 143 -27.04 26.40 -15.24
CA GLY A 143 -25.86 25.56 -15.35
C GLY A 143 -25.59 24.74 -14.09
N GLU A 144 -24.60 23.87 -14.18
CA GLU A 144 -24.13 23.07 -13.05
C GLU A 144 -23.17 23.88 -12.19
N LEU A 145 -23.31 23.78 -10.87
CA LEU A 145 -22.58 24.63 -9.94
C LEU A 145 -22.18 23.91 -8.66
N SER A 146 -21.12 24.40 -8.02
CA SER A 146 -20.56 23.89 -6.77
C SER A 146 -20.43 25.02 -5.75
N VAL A 147 -21.00 24.82 -4.57
CA VAL A 147 -20.80 25.67 -3.39
C VAL A 147 -19.85 24.96 -2.46
N ARG A 148 -18.74 25.59 -2.07
CA ARG A 148 -17.77 24.97 -1.14
C ARG A 148 -17.99 25.48 0.27
N VAL A 149 -18.20 24.57 1.22
CA VAL A 149 -18.32 24.89 2.64
C VAL A 149 -17.10 24.37 3.37
N ARG A 150 -16.26 25.27 3.87
CA ARG A 150 -15.01 24.93 4.57
C ARG A 150 -15.12 25.24 6.05
N VAL A 151 -14.61 24.34 6.89
CA VAL A 151 -14.40 24.58 8.33
C VAL A 151 -12.90 24.51 8.57
N LEU A 152 -12.29 25.67 8.82
CA LEU A 152 -10.85 25.80 9.03
C LEU A 152 -10.56 25.95 10.53
N PRO A 153 -9.60 25.20 11.08
CA PRO A 153 -9.22 25.38 12.46
C PRO A 153 -8.39 26.65 12.67
N PRO A 154 -8.28 27.16 13.91
CA PRO A 154 -7.18 28.05 14.27
C PRO A 154 -5.83 27.32 14.13
N LYS A 155 -4.74 28.09 13.99
CA LYS A 155 -3.38 27.55 13.86
C LYS A 155 -3.05 26.59 15.03
N GLY A 156 -2.68 25.35 14.72
CA GLY A 156 -2.30 24.32 15.69
C GLY A 156 -3.30 23.17 15.88
N TYR A 157 -4.42 23.15 15.15
CA TYR A 157 -5.47 22.11 15.26
C TYR A 157 -5.69 21.30 13.95
N GLY A 158 -4.69 21.25 13.07
CA GLY A 158 -4.71 20.43 11.84
C GLY A 158 -5.18 21.16 10.57
N VAL A 159 -5.57 20.38 9.56
CA VAL A 159 -6.14 20.84 8.27
C VAL A 159 -7.66 21.04 8.40
N GLY A 160 -8.25 21.87 7.54
CA GLY A 160 -9.71 22.08 7.54
C GLY A 160 -10.47 20.99 6.80
N ILE A 161 -11.78 20.91 7.03
CA ILE A 161 -12.70 20.08 6.24
C ILE A 161 -13.35 20.94 5.17
N GLU A 162 -13.55 20.38 3.99
CA GLU A 162 -14.38 20.95 2.93
C GLU A 162 -15.57 20.02 2.65
N GLU A 163 -16.73 20.61 2.46
CA GLU A 163 -17.99 19.95 2.09
C GLU A 163 -18.54 20.67 0.85
N PRO A 164 -18.46 20.07 -0.34
CA PRO A 164 -19.08 20.63 -1.53
C PRO A 164 -20.60 20.44 -1.51
N VAL A 165 -21.35 21.38 -2.10
CA VAL A 165 -22.78 21.26 -2.37
C VAL A 165 -23.01 21.53 -3.83
N LEU A 166 -23.38 20.49 -4.59
CA LEU A 166 -23.66 20.65 -6.01
C LEU A 166 -25.16 20.82 -6.26
N ALA A 167 -25.45 21.53 -7.34
CA ALA A 167 -26.78 21.60 -7.91
C ALA A 167 -26.68 21.87 -9.41
N THR A 168 -27.67 21.41 -10.17
CA THR A 168 -27.93 21.91 -11.52
C THR A 168 -29.05 22.93 -11.46
N VAL A 169 -28.78 24.13 -11.95
CA VAL A 169 -29.77 25.20 -12.09
C VAL A 169 -30.33 25.18 -13.50
N GLY A 170 -31.58 24.76 -13.62
CA GLY A 170 -32.36 24.93 -14.84
C GLY A 170 -33.08 26.27 -14.90
N GLU A 171 -33.74 26.53 -16.03
CA GLU A 171 -34.61 27.70 -16.21
C GLU A 171 -35.78 27.69 -15.21
N ASP A 172 -36.22 26.50 -14.79
CA ASP A 172 -37.31 26.28 -13.86
C ASP A 172 -37.02 25.14 -12.87
N GLN A 173 -37.92 24.91 -11.91
CA GLN A 173 -37.75 23.84 -10.92
C GLN A 173 -37.80 22.43 -11.51
N ALA A 174 -38.41 22.25 -12.69
CA ALA A 174 -38.50 20.94 -13.32
C ALA A 174 -37.13 20.55 -13.92
N SER A 175 -36.44 21.51 -14.52
CA SER A 175 -35.09 21.39 -15.09
C SER A 175 -33.97 21.53 -14.06
N SER A 176 -34.25 21.99 -12.84
CA SER A 176 -33.30 22.00 -11.72
C SER A 176 -33.22 20.68 -10.94
N ARG A 177 -32.07 20.42 -10.31
CA ARG A 177 -31.82 19.27 -9.43
C ARG A 177 -30.78 19.61 -8.36
N LEU A 178 -30.81 18.84 -7.27
CA LEU A 178 -29.71 18.80 -6.29
C LEU A 178 -28.72 17.76 -6.78
N GLY A 179 -27.42 18.04 -6.68
CA GLY A 179 -26.39 17.24 -7.35
C GLY A 179 -26.24 17.55 -8.85
N LEU A 180 -25.43 16.75 -9.53
CA LEU A 180 -25.20 16.81 -10.97
C LEU A 180 -26.30 16.14 -11.79
N ALA A 181 -26.33 16.48 -13.08
CA ALA A 181 -27.12 15.77 -14.07
C ALA A 181 -26.83 14.29 -14.16
N LYS A 182 -27.89 13.47 -14.28
CA LYS A 182 -27.78 12.11 -14.82
C LYS A 182 -27.90 12.20 -16.34
N GLY A 183 -27.23 11.29 -17.03
CA GLY A 183 -27.12 11.25 -18.49
C GLY A 183 -25.86 11.94 -19.01
N PRO A 184 -25.70 12.01 -20.34
CA PRO A 184 -24.46 12.45 -20.96
C PRO A 184 -24.12 13.90 -20.62
N PHE A 185 -22.88 14.12 -20.23
CA PHE A 185 -22.29 15.43 -19.94
C PHE A 185 -21.70 16.05 -21.20
N GLU A 186 -21.68 17.37 -21.29
CA GLU A 186 -21.15 18.06 -22.47
C GLU A 186 -19.63 17.96 -22.56
N ALA A 187 -19.09 17.64 -23.74
CA ALA A 187 -17.68 17.71 -24.06
C ALA A 187 -17.34 18.98 -24.85
N SER A 188 -16.24 19.63 -24.50
CA SER A 188 -15.76 20.85 -25.17
C SER A 188 -14.32 20.72 -25.64
N ALA A 189 -13.92 21.61 -26.55
CA ALA A 189 -12.58 21.59 -27.13
C ALA A 189 -11.52 22.01 -26.10
N VAL A 190 -10.44 21.22 -26.05
CA VAL A 190 -9.24 21.56 -25.27
C VAL A 190 -8.68 22.91 -25.78
N PRO A 191 -8.21 23.81 -24.89
CA PRO A 191 -7.62 25.09 -25.30
C PRO A 191 -6.50 24.93 -26.34
N GLU A 192 -6.46 25.80 -27.36
CA GLU A 192 -5.51 25.69 -28.49
C GLU A 192 -4.03 25.67 -28.09
N ASP A 193 -3.68 26.27 -26.95
CA ASP A 193 -2.33 26.33 -26.40
C ASP A 193 -1.97 25.17 -25.46
N ALA A 194 -2.96 24.37 -25.07
CA ALA A 194 -2.75 23.18 -24.28
C ALA A 194 -2.06 22.10 -25.11
N LYS A 195 -1.20 21.33 -24.43
CA LYS A 195 -0.51 20.18 -25.02
C LYS A 195 -0.81 18.96 -24.17
N PRO A 196 -1.91 18.25 -24.47
CA PRO A 196 -2.19 16.98 -23.84
C PRO A 196 -1.01 16.02 -24.03
N THR A 197 -0.66 15.33 -22.96
CA THR A 197 0.42 14.34 -22.95
C THR A 197 -0.10 13.03 -22.40
N ALA A 198 0.49 11.91 -22.84
CA ALA A 198 0.35 10.68 -22.09
C ALA A 198 0.82 10.94 -20.64
N PRO A 199 0.12 10.43 -19.62
CA PRO A 199 0.61 10.50 -18.26
C PRO A 199 1.98 9.83 -18.16
N THR A 200 2.99 10.56 -17.67
CA THR A 200 4.40 10.11 -17.68
C THR A 200 4.66 8.87 -16.80
N GLU A 201 3.75 8.60 -15.86
CA GLU A 201 3.83 7.51 -14.88
C GLU A 201 2.92 6.34 -15.22
N LEU A 202 2.16 6.42 -16.33
CA LEU A 202 1.19 5.41 -16.71
C LEU A 202 1.60 4.76 -18.03
N SER A 203 1.85 3.44 -17.99
CA SER A 203 1.73 2.60 -19.17
C SER A 203 0.27 2.19 -19.34
N ALA A 204 -0.26 2.32 -20.55
CA ALA A 204 -1.48 1.63 -20.96
C ALA A 204 -1.09 0.61 -22.01
N GLU A 205 -1.64 -0.60 -21.90
CA GLU A 205 -1.63 -1.55 -23.00
C GLU A 205 -2.93 -1.38 -23.78
N GLY A 206 -2.84 -1.33 -25.11
CA GLY A 206 -4.00 -1.13 -25.97
C GLY A 206 -4.93 -2.33 -25.94
N LEU A 207 -6.22 -2.09 -25.64
CA LEU A 207 -7.22 -3.15 -25.56
C LEU A 207 -7.98 -3.37 -26.87
N GLY A 208 -8.60 -4.55 -26.97
CA GLY A 208 -9.58 -4.88 -28.01
C GLY A 208 -10.95 -4.26 -27.75
N THR A 209 -11.88 -4.43 -28.69
CA THR A 209 -13.27 -3.92 -28.57
C THR A 209 -14.27 -5.02 -28.18
N GLU A 210 -13.81 -6.13 -27.61
CA GLU A 210 -14.66 -7.22 -27.16
C GLU A 210 -15.50 -6.76 -25.96
N GLY A 211 -16.77 -7.18 -25.89
CA GLY A 211 -17.69 -6.77 -24.82
C GLY A 211 -18.28 -5.35 -24.96
N LEU A 212 -17.83 -4.55 -25.93
CA LEU A 212 -18.40 -3.22 -26.19
C LEU A 212 -19.75 -3.31 -26.92
N ALA A 213 -20.54 -2.24 -26.80
CA ALA A 213 -21.85 -2.12 -27.44
C ALA A 213 -21.79 -2.38 -28.96
N GLU A 214 -22.73 -3.19 -29.47
CA GLU A 214 -22.83 -3.49 -30.89
C GLU A 214 -23.49 -2.33 -31.65
N PRO A 215 -22.95 -1.92 -32.80
CA PRO A 215 -23.59 -0.94 -33.69
C PRO A 215 -24.99 -1.41 -34.11
N HIS A 216 -25.95 -0.49 -34.12
CA HIS A 216 -27.30 -0.74 -34.56
C HIS A 216 -27.82 0.46 -35.33
N SER A 217 -28.71 0.19 -36.29
CA SER A 217 -29.35 1.21 -37.08
C SER A 217 -30.79 0.79 -37.38
N ASP A 218 -31.73 1.72 -37.18
CA ASP A 218 -33.13 1.53 -37.54
C ASP A 218 -33.44 1.96 -38.99
N ASP A 219 -32.46 2.58 -39.65
CA ASP A 219 -32.52 2.97 -41.05
C ASP A 219 -32.67 1.76 -41.99
N PRO A 220 -33.39 1.94 -43.11
CA PRO A 220 -33.58 0.88 -44.09
C PRO A 220 -32.24 0.48 -44.72
N ALA A 221 -31.77 -0.73 -44.41
CA ALA A 221 -30.56 -1.30 -45.00
C ALA A 221 -30.49 -1.06 -46.51
N ALA A 222 -29.33 -0.59 -46.98
CA ALA A 222 -29.06 -0.46 -48.41
C ALA A 222 -29.42 -1.76 -49.13
N ALA A 223 -30.12 -1.66 -50.26
CA ALA A 223 -30.71 -2.82 -50.95
C ALA A 223 -29.72 -3.99 -51.10
N GLU A 224 -30.09 -5.17 -50.60
CA GLU A 224 -29.27 -6.39 -50.58
C GLU A 224 -28.56 -6.62 -51.93
N GLY A 225 -27.22 -6.64 -51.91
CA GLY A 225 -26.39 -7.01 -53.06
C GLY A 225 -25.42 -5.94 -53.58
N GLN A 226 -25.47 -4.72 -53.03
CA GLN A 226 -24.40 -3.73 -53.19
C GLN A 226 -23.52 -3.74 -51.94
N GLY A 227 -22.34 -4.37 -52.00
CA GLY A 227 -21.36 -4.20 -50.92
C GLY A 227 -21.05 -2.71 -50.74
N VAL A 228 -20.85 -2.28 -49.48
CA VAL A 228 -20.47 -0.90 -49.15
C VAL A 228 -19.27 -0.52 -49.99
N GLY A 229 -19.46 0.39 -50.95
CA GLY A 229 -18.35 0.88 -51.76
C GLY A 229 -17.42 1.69 -50.88
N ALA A 230 -16.10 1.62 -51.07
CA ALA A 230 -15.13 2.41 -50.31
C ALA A 230 -15.37 3.94 -50.35
N GLN A 231 -16.25 4.42 -51.24
CA GLN A 231 -16.68 5.81 -51.30
C GLN A 231 -17.78 6.17 -50.29
N ALA A 232 -18.52 5.21 -49.73
CA ALA A 232 -19.56 5.43 -48.71
C ALA A 232 -19.03 5.34 -47.26
N LEU A 233 -17.74 5.03 -47.08
CA LEU A 233 -17.15 4.82 -45.76
C LEU A 233 -16.64 6.15 -45.22
N THR A 234 -17.28 6.66 -44.18
CA THR A 234 -16.93 7.93 -43.51
C THR A 234 -16.20 7.62 -42.21
N CYS A 235 -15.21 8.44 -41.87
CA CYS A 235 -14.47 8.29 -40.62
C CYS A 235 -14.54 9.54 -39.76
N VAL A 236 -14.47 9.36 -38.45
CA VAL A 236 -14.23 10.41 -37.47
C VAL A 236 -12.90 10.17 -36.76
N ARG A 237 -12.25 11.25 -36.33
CA ARG A 237 -11.02 11.18 -35.53
C ARG A 237 -10.95 12.30 -34.51
N GLY A 238 -10.13 12.12 -33.48
CA GLY A 238 -9.85 13.12 -32.46
C GLY A 238 -9.11 12.51 -31.28
N SER A 239 -9.17 13.18 -30.13
CA SER A 239 -8.73 12.63 -28.84
C SER A 239 -9.67 13.05 -27.70
N PHE A 240 -9.65 12.31 -26.59
CA PHE A 240 -10.32 12.70 -25.35
C PHE A 240 -9.31 12.87 -24.22
N ASN A 241 -9.50 13.92 -23.41
CA ASN A 241 -8.47 14.45 -22.53
C ASN A 241 -9.08 14.91 -21.19
N TYR A 242 -8.23 15.05 -20.18
CA TYR A 242 -8.61 15.55 -18.86
C TYR A 242 -7.48 16.37 -18.22
N GLN A 243 -7.79 17.08 -17.13
CA GLN A 243 -6.78 17.72 -16.31
C GLN A 243 -6.41 16.84 -15.11
N ASP A 244 -5.11 16.61 -14.89
CA ASP A 244 -4.63 15.99 -13.67
C ASP A 244 -4.80 16.92 -12.45
N ALA A 245 -4.52 16.41 -11.25
CA ALA A 245 -4.62 17.19 -10.01
C ALA A 245 -3.68 18.42 -10.00
N GLY A 246 -2.59 18.37 -10.78
CA GLY A 246 -1.66 19.49 -11.00
C GLY A 246 -2.14 20.49 -12.05
N GLY A 247 -3.27 20.24 -12.72
CA GLY A 247 -3.83 21.05 -13.79
C GLY A 247 -3.18 20.85 -15.16
N ALA A 248 -2.32 19.84 -15.33
CA ALA A 248 -1.75 19.50 -16.63
C ALA A 248 -2.73 18.66 -17.46
N TRP A 249 -2.73 18.87 -18.77
CA TRP A 249 -3.59 18.15 -19.70
C TRP A 249 -3.04 16.76 -20.01
N ARG A 250 -3.88 15.75 -19.86
CA ARG A 250 -3.58 14.33 -20.05
C ARG A 250 -4.53 13.70 -21.06
N ASN A 251 -4.01 12.70 -21.78
CA ASN A 251 -4.77 11.89 -22.71
C ASN A 251 -5.48 10.75 -21.95
N SER A 252 -6.71 10.40 -22.34
CA SER A 252 -7.43 9.23 -21.82
C SER A 252 -7.24 8.04 -22.76
N ALA A 253 -6.43 7.05 -22.37
CA ALA A 253 -6.22 5.81 -23.11
C ALA A 253 -7.32 4.77 -22.82
N ASN A 254 -7.56 3.85 -23.75
CA ASN A 254 -8.55 2.78 -23.70
C ASN A 254 -10.00 3.23 -23.44
N LEU A 255 -10.30 4.52 -23.57
CA LEU A 255 -11.64 5.06 -23.33
C LEU A 255 -12.56 4.70 -24.49
N GLN A 256 -13.76 4.19 -24.19
CA GLN A 256 -14.74 3.90 -25.24
C GLN A 256 -15.21 5.17 -25.95
N VAL A 257 -15.24 5.10 -27.26
CA VAL A 257 -15.74 6.14 -28.18
C VAL A 257 -16.85 5.52 -29.01
N GLN A 258 -18.05 6.07 -28.90
CA GLN A 258 -19.21 5.72 -29.67
C GLN A 258 -19.52 6.83 -30.68
N VAL A 259 -19.89 6.45 -31.90
CA VAL A 259 -20.28 7.36 -32.97
C VAL A 259 -21.76 7.17 -33.23
N TRP A 260 -22.53 8.25 -33.09
CA TRP A 260 -23.98 8.22 -33.20
C TRP A 260 -24.48 9.13 -34.31
N ASP A 261 -25.59 8.76 -34.95
CA ASP A 261 -26.39 9.62 -35.83
C ASP A 261 -27.53 10.25 -35.02
N GLU A 262 -27.67 11.59 -35.06
CA GLU A 262 -28.81 12.26 -34.45
C GLU A 262 -30.03 12.19 -35.37
N ASP A 263 -31.10 11.57 -34.87
CA ASP A 263 -32.33 11.36 -35.63
C ASP A 263 -33.49 12.17 -35.03
N PRO A 264 -33.83 13.36 -35.56
CA PRO A 264 -34.80 14.25 -34.92
C PRO A 264 -36.23 13.70 -34.81
N ALA A 265 -36.52 12.58 -35.49
CA ALA A 265 -37.84 11.97 -35.57
C ALA A 265 -37.91 10.55 -34.99
N ASN A 266 -36.79 9.89 -34.74
CA ASN A 266 -36.67 8.49 -34.30
C ASN A 266 -35.67 8.38 -33.12
N SER A 267 -35.23 7.17 -32.77
CA SER A 267 -34.09 6.98 -31.86
C SER A 267 -32.80 7.17 -32.63
N ASP A 268 -31.81 7.79 -31.99
CA ASP A 268 -30.46 7.94 -32.54
C ASP A 268 -29.83 6.56 -32.82
N ASP A 269 -29.06 6.46 -33.91
CA ASP A 269 -28.43 5.22 -34.37
C ASP A 269 -26.97 5.13 -33.90
N LEU A 270 -26.56 3.97 -33.36
CA LEU A 270 -25.16 3.71 -33.00
C LEU A 270 -24.40 3.16 -34.21
N LEU A 271 -23.59 4.00 -34.84
CA LEU A 271 -22.92 3.69 -36.11
C LEU A 271 -21.67 2.85 -35.95
N THR A 272 -20.86 3.13 -34.94
CA THR A 272 -19.65 2.35 -34.62
C THR A 272 -19.16 2.64 -33.21
N VAL A 273 -18.42 1.69 -32.64
CA VAL A 273 -17.76 1.81 -31.35
C VAL A 273 -16.28 1.46 -31.49
N GLY A 274 -15.42 2.08 -30.70
CA GLY A 274 -14.04 1.63 -30.51
C GLY A 274 -13.42 2.25 -29.26
N LEU A 275 -12.12 2.09 -29.09
CA LEU A 275 -11.37 2.66 -27.96
C LEU A 275 -10.40 3.73 -28.44
N THR A 276 -10.03 4.63 -27.54
CA THR A 276 -8.85 5.47 -27.72
C THR A 276 -7.57 4.64 -27.58
N ASP A 277 -6.54 4.98 -28.36
CA ASP A 277 -5.21 4.37 -28.27
C ASP A 277 -4.40 4.88 -27.06
N ASP A 278 -3.17 4.42 -26.89
CA ASP A 278 -2.26 4.83 -25.81
C ASP A 278 -1.96 6.34 -25.79
N ASN A 279 -2.22 7.06 -26.89
CA ASN A 279 -2.11 8.51 -26.98
C ASN A 279 -3.46 9.22 -26.77
N GLY A 280 -4.50 8.50 -26.35
CA GLY A 280 -5.87 8.96 -26.21
C GLY A 280 -6.54 9.33 -27.53
N ALA A 281 -5.97 8.94 -28.67
CA ALA A 281 -6.49 9.25 -29.99
C ALA A 281 -7.41 8.15 -30.50
N TYR A 282 -8.41 8.51 -31.29
CA TYR A 282 -9.29 7.55 -31.96
C TYR A 282 -9.40 7.84 -33.45
N ARG A 283 -9.70 6.79 -34.20
CA ARG A 283 -10.16 6.87 -35.59
C ARG A 283 -11.16 5.76 -35.86
N LEU A 284 -12.43 6.12 -35.97
CA LEU A 284 -13.53 5.18 -36.19
C LEU A 284 -14.17 5.45 -37.54
N CYS A 285 -14.60 4.41 -38.24
CA CYS A 285 -15.22 4.53 -39.54
C CYS A 285 -16.49 3.69 -39.61
N PHE A 286 -17.50 4.21 -40.29
CA PHE A 286 -18.84 3.63 -40.40
C PHE A 286 -19.41 3.84 -41.81
N ASP A 287 -20.50 3.17 -42.10
CA ASP A 287 -21.23 3.35 -43.35
C ASP A 287 -22.03 4.64 -43.32
N ASN A 288 -21.84 5.49 -44.32
CA ASN A 288 -22.50 6.78 -44.44
C ASN A 288 -23.68 6.73 -45.43
N SER A 289 -24.19 5.53 -45.76
CA SER A 289 -25.25 5.32 -46.74
C SER A 289 -26.63 5.80 -46.29
N THR A 290 -26.77 7.12 -46.21
CA THR A 290 -27.96 7.97 -46.31
C THR A 290 -29.29 7.48 -45.71
N ASP A 291 -29.69 8.17 -44.64
CA ASP A 291 -31.03 8.75 -44.50
C ASP A 291 -31.34 9.66 -45.73
N ALA A 292 -32.59 9.98 -46.05
CA ALA A 292 -32.93 10.67 -47.29
C ALA A 292 -32.42 12.14 -47.44
N ARG A 293 -31.48 12.64 -46.61
CA ARG A 293 -31.23 14.08 -46.42
C ARG A 293 -29.81 14.63 -46.63
N GLY A 294 -28.76 13.82 -46.79
CA GLY A 294 -27.45 14.39 -47.21
C GLY A 294 -26.20 13.87 -46.53
N GLY A 295 -26.28 12.75 -45.80
CA GLY A 295 -25.19 12.18 -45.01
C GLY A 295 -25.55 12.24 -43.53
N GLN A 296 -24.91 11.42 -42.71
CA GLN A 296 -25.23 11.26 -41.29
C GLN A 296 -24.89 12.54 -40.49
N ASP A 297 -25.73 12.90 -39.53
CA ASP A 297 -25.63 14.02 -38.60
C ASP A 297 -24.96 13.55 -37.31
N VAL A 298 -23.63 13.56 -37.30
CA VAL A 298 -22.85 12.77 -36.33
C VAL A 298 -22.48 13.53 -35.06
N TYR A 299 -22.64 12.89 -33.91
CA TYR A 299 -22.01 13.27 -32.64
C TYR A 299 -21.27 12.07 -32.01
N LEU A 300 -20.41 12.36 -31.03
CA LEU A 300 -19.62 11.35 -30.33
C LEU A 300 -20.06 11.24 -28.88
N VAL A 301 -20.04 10.04 -28.34
CA VAL A 301 -20.18 9.77 -26.90
C VAL A 301 -18.93 9.07 -26.41
N PHE A 302 -18.28 9.62 -25.39
CA PHE A 302 -17.14 9.03 -24.71
C PHE A 302 -17.63 8.40 -23.41
N VAL A 303 -17.39 7.11 -23.21
CA VAL A 303 -17.88 6.36 -22.04
C VAL A 303 -16.69 5.90 -21.22
N THR A 304 -16.73 6.10 -19.90
CA THR A 304 -15.69 5.67 -18.96
C THR A 304 -15.71 4.16 -18.69
N GLN A 305 -15.67 3.38 -19.77
CA GLN A 305 -15.64 1.92 -19.75
C GLN A 305 -14.89 1.37 -20.96
N ASN A 306 -14.34 0.16 -20.82
CA ASN A 306 -13.77 -0.60 -21.93
C ASN A 306 -14.07 -2.11 -21.92
N GLY A 307 -15.00 -2.56 -21.08
CA GLY A 307 -15.35 -3.97 -20.91
C GLY A 307 -14.57 -4.70 -19.82
N GLN A 308 -13.43 -4.17 -19.37
CA GLN A 308 -12.64 -4.73 -18.26
C GLN A 308 -12.72 -3.89 -16.98
N TRP A 309 -12.92 -2.57 -17.10
CA TRP A 309 -13.28 -1.72 -15.97
C TRP A 309 -14.17 -0.56 -16.41
N GLY A 310 -14.90 -0.03 -15.43
CA GLY A 310 -15.78 1.12 -15.53
C GLY A 310 -15.50 2.15 -14.44
N VAL A 311 -15.73 3.42 -14.73
CA VAL A 311 -15.96 4.44 -13.68
C VAL A 311 -17.38 4.93 -13.84
N GLU A 312 -18.14 4.82 -12.77
CA GLU A 312 -19.58 5.04 -12.78
C GLU A 312 -20.01 5.95 -11.65
N ARG A 313 -21.22 6.49 -11.80
CA ARG A 313 -21.80 7.45 -10.87
C ARG A 313 -22.55 6.74 -9.74
N ASP A 314 -23.35 5.75 -10.10
CA ASP A 314 -24.16 4.85 -9.27
C ASP A 314 -24.24 3.51 -10.06
N ASP A 315 -24.65 2.39 -9.43
CA ASP A 315 -24.69 1.04 -10.03
C ASP A 315 -25.12 1.04 -11.52
N ASP A 316 -24.19 0.71 -12.41
CA ASP A 316 -24.35 0.60 -13.88
C ASP A 316 -24.68 1.92 -14.62
N ASP A 317 -24.25 3.08 -14.13
CA ASP A 317 -24.43 4.41 -14.77
C ASP A 317 -23.04 5.02 -15.07
N GLU A 318 -22.36 4.53 -16.12
CA GLU A 318 -21.03 5.02 -16.50
C GLU A 318 -21.05 6.51 -16.89
N TYR A 319 -19.92 7.21 -16.68
CA TYR A 319 -19.83 8.59 -17.16
C TYR A 319 -19.78 8.65 -18.68
N GLU A 320 -20.81 9.26 -19.26
CA GLU A 320 -20.88 9.57 -20.68
C GLU A 320 -20.58 11.04 -20.96
N PHE A 321 -19.78 11.33 -21.98
CA PHE A 321 -19.50 12.69 -22.44
C PHE A 321 -19.87 12.84 -23.92
N ARG A 322 -20.79 13.74 -24.25
CA ARG A 322 -21.30 13.98 -25.60
C ARG A 322 -20.61 15.17 -26.26
N SER A 323 -20.13 15.01 -27.49
CA SER A 323 -19.61 16.12 -28.29
C SER A 323 -20.72 16.95 -28.93
N GLY A 324 -20.39 18.16 -29.40
CA GLY A 324 -21.26 18.84 -30.37
C GLY A 324 -21.44 18.04 -31.67
N GLN A 325 -22.61 18.17 -32.30
CA GLN A 325 -22.96 17.52 -33.56
C GLN A 325 -22.23 18.14 -34.77
N ARG A 326 -22.03 17.33 -35.82
CA ARG A 326 -21.60 17.77 -37.15
C ARG A 326 -22.52 17.22 -38.23
N ASP A 327 -23.22 18.14 -38.87
CA ASP A 327 -24.26 17.81 -39.82
C ASP A 327 -23.70 17.32 -41.16
N ASN A 328 -24.40 16.36 -41.76
CA ASN A 328 -24.25 15.92 -43.15
C ASN A 328 -22.80 15.57 -43.51
N LEU A 329 -22.22 14.61 -42.79
CA LEU A 329 -20.86 14.16 -43.08
C LEU A 329 -20.79 13.56 -44.49
N GLY A 330 -19.72 13.93 -45.21
CA GLY A 330 -19.55 13.54 -46.61
C GLY A 330 -18.99 12.13 -46.77
N ASP A 331 -19.52 11.40 -47.75
CA ASP A 331 -19.01 10.12 -48.25
C ASP A 331 -17.49 10.12 -48.49
N GLY A 332 -16.78 9.14 -47.89
CA GLY A 332 -15.35 8.95 -48.08
C GLY A 332 -14.47 10.00 -47.39
N THR A 333 -15.06 10.83 -46.51
CA THR A 333 -14.33 11.87 -45.78
C THR A 333 -13.86 11.41 -44.41
N THR A 334 -12.90 12.14 -43.84
CA THR A 334 -12.51 11.99 -42.43
C THR A 334 -12.73 13.32 -41.72
N THR A 335 -13.65 13.32 -40.76
CA THR A 335 -14.03 14.49 -39.99
C THR A 335 -13.29 14.51 -38.66
N ASP A 336 -12.59 15.61 -38.39
CA ASP A 336 -11.74 15.75 -37.20
C ASP A 336 -12.46 16.51 -36.10
N PHE A 337 -12.88 15.82 -35.04
CA PHE A 337 -13.55 16.40 -33.86
C PHE A 337 -12.58 17.13 -32.92
N GLY A 338 -11.27 17.04 -33.17
CA GLY A 338 -10.23 17.68 -32.36
C GLY A 338 -10.00 16.96 -31.02
N ALA A 339 -9.30 17.65 -30.13
CA ALA A 339 -9.08 17.22 -28.76
C ALA A 339 -10.24 17.73 -27.90
N LEU A 340 -11.00 16.81 -27.30
CA LEU A 340 -12.15 17.10 -26.45
C LEU A 340 -11.86 16.76 -24.99
N HIS A 341 -12.64 17.33 -24.07
CA HIS A 341 -12.61 17.05 -22.64
C HIS A 341 -13.97 17.33 -21.99
N PRO A 342 -14.25 16.85 -20.77
CA PRO A 342 -15.45 17.22 -20.03
C PRO A 342 -15.54 18.74 -19.83
N THR A 343 -16.70 19.33 -20.15
CA THR A 343 -16.92 20.77 -19.97
C THR A 343 -16.95 21.15 -18.48
N ASP A 344 -17.51 20.28 -17.64
CA ASP A 344 -17.45 20.44 -16.19
C ASP A 344 -16.12 19.91 -15.66
N ALA A 345 -15.28 20.83 -15.17
CA ALA A 345 -13.97 20.50 -14.62
C ALA A 345 -14.02 19.55 -13.41
N ARG A 346 -15.16 19.41 -12.73
CA ARG A 346 -15.31 18.45 -11.62
C ARG A 346 -15.23 17.01 -12.12
N LEU A 347 -15.71 16.74 -13.34
CA LEU A 347 -15.74 15.40 -13.92
C LEU A 347 -14.39 14.93 -14.43
N HIS A 348 -13.32 15.73 -14.31
CA HIS A 348 -11.98 15.23 -14.57
C HIS A 348 -11.57 14.12 -13.57
N GLY A 349 -12.19 14.05 -12.38
CA GLY A 349 -11.92 12.99 -11.40
C GLY A 349 -12.27 11.60 -11.92
N SER A 350 -13.37 11.42 -12.64
CA SER A 350 -13.73 10.12 -13.20
C SER A 350 -12.69 9.63 -14.20
N LEU A 351 -12.15 10.53 -15.04
CA LEU A 351 -11.08 10.22 -15.98
C LEU A 351 -9.72 10.00 -15.32
N ARG A 352 -9.48 10.59 -14.14
CA ARG A 352 -8.28 10.31 -13.33
C ARG A 352 -8.33 8.90 -12.75
N ALA A 353 -9.41 8.55 -12.06
CA ALA A 353 -9.63 7.19 -11.56
C ALA A 353 -9.53 6.15 -12.70
N TYR A 354 -10.17 6.42 -13.84
CA TYR A 354 -10.09 5.58 -15.03
C TYR A 354 -8.66 5.41 -15.57
N SER A 355 -7.83 6.44 -15.46
CA SER A 355 -6.43 6.40 -15.90
C SER A 355 -5.53 5.66 -14.91
N TRP A 356 -5.84 5.66 -13.62
CA TRP A 356 -5.15 4.80 -12.65
C TRP A 356 -5.50 3.32 -12.85
N ALA A 357 -6.77 3.02 -13.18
CA ALA A 357 -7.19 1.67 -13.57
C ALA A 357 -6.47 1.17 -14.83
N ASN A 358 -6.23 2.04 -15.83
CA ASN A 358 -5.39 1.69 -16.98
C ASN A 358 -3.99 1.19 -16.57
N ALA A 359 -3.33 1.88 -15.63
CA ALA A 359 -1.99 1.48 -15.20
C ALA A 359 -2.01 0.23 -14.34
N ALA A 360 -3.01 0.07 -13.48
CA ALA A 360 -3.21 -1.15 -12.72
C ALA A 360 -3.41 -2.35 -13.67
N SER A 361 -4.26 -2.21 -14.69
CA SER A 361 -4.49 -3.25 -15.71
C SER A 361 -3.21 -3.60 -16.45
N ALA A 362 -2.46 -2.60 -16.93
CA ALA A 362 -1.21 -2.83 -17.67
C ALA A 362 -0.09 -3.46 -16.82
N TRP A 363 -0.14 -3.30 -15.49
CA TRP A 363 0.81 -3.91 -14.57
C TRP A 363 0.41 -5.34 -14.17
N THR A 364 -0.90 -5.59 -14.05
CA THR A 364 -1.44 -6.84 -13.54
C THR A 364 -1.28 -7.99 -14.55
N PRO A 365 -0.63 -9.10 -14.17
CA PRO A 365 -0.42 -10.22 -15.08
C PRO A 365 -1.72 -10.94 -15.48
N GLY A 366 -2.05 -10.88 -16.77
CA GLY A 366 -3.19 -11.57 -17.37
C GLY A 366 -3.99 -10.64 -18.28
N ASP A 367 -4.86 -11.19 -19.12
CA ASP A 367 -5.72 -10.39 -20.00
C ASP A 367 -7.00 -9.92 -19.28
N CYS A 368 -7.27 -10.42 -18.06
CA CYS A 368 -8.55 -10.30 -17.37
C CYS A 368 -8.39 -10.10 -15.85
N TRP A 369 -7.41 -9.29 -15.42
CA TRP A 369 -7.06 -9.05 -13.99
C TRP A 369 -6.50 -10.27 -13.23
N ASP A 370 -6.85 -11.49 -13.64
CA ASP A 370 -6.17 -12.74 -13.33
C ASP A 370 -5.92 -13.55 -14.62
N SER A 371 -4.69 -14.02 -14.81
CA SER A 371 -4.31 -14.95 -15.88
C SER A 371 -5.03 -16.31 -15.90
N LYS A 372 -5.70 -16.69 -14.80
CA LYS A 372 -6.49 -17.92 -14.69
C LYS A 372 -7.99 -17.70 -14.89
N ASP A 373 -8.44 -16.46 -14.83
CA ASP A 373 -9.82 -16.14 -15.04
C ASP A 373 -10.19 -16.28 -16.53
N THR A 374 -11.42 -16.71 -16.77
CA THR A 374 -12.02 -16.89 -18.09
C THR A 374 -13.35 -16.17 -18.26
N ASP A 375 -13.94 -15.63 -17.20
CA ASP A 375 -15.17 -14.84 -17.28
C ASP A 375 -14.89 -13.34 -17.43
N CYS A 376 -13.66 -12.90 -17.12
CA CYS A 376 -13.12 -11.58 -17.35
C CYS A 376 -14.00 -10.50 -16.74
N ARG A 377 -14.25 -10.65 -15.44
CA ARG A 377 -15.12 -9.74 -14.70
C ARG A 377 -14.66 -8.29 -14.81
N ARG A 378 -15.64 -7.39 -14.94
CA ARG A 378 -15.42 -5.95 -15.00
C ARG A 378 -15.19 -5.43 -13.58
N ILE A 379 -14.16 -4.62 -13.37
CA ILE A 379 -13.99 -3.86 -12.12
C ILE A 379 -14.76 -2.54 -12.24
N ASP A 380 -15.69 -2.31 -11.31
CA ASP A 380 -16.51 -1.09 -11.32
C ASP A 380 -16.10 -0.12 -10.21
N ILE A 381 -15.82 1.13 -10.61
CA ILE A 381 -15.38 2.20 -9.72
C ILE A 381 -16.50 3.24 -9.60
N ASN A 382 -17.20 3.18 -8.48
CA ASN A 382 -18.19 4.16 -8.05
C ASN A 382 -17.48 5.41 -7.51
N TRP A 383 -17.55 6.50 -8.28
CA TRP A 383 -17.01 7.79 -7.88
C TRP A 383 -17.97 8.91 -8.23
N HIS A 384 -18.19 9.80 -7.27
CA HIS A 384 -19.00 10.99 -7.45
C HIS A 384 -18.26 12.24 -6.91
N PRO A 385 -18.28 13.38 -7.62
CA PRO A 385 -17.65 14.61 -7.14
C PRO A 385 -18.33 15.26 -5.92
N ASP A 386 -19.42 14.68 -5.39
CA ASP A 386 -20.18 15.20 -4.24
C ASP A 386 -20.76 14.16 -3.30
N ASP A 387 -20.46 12.87 -3.53
CA ASP A 387 -20.85 11.83 -2.61
C ASP A 387 -19.63 11.38 -1.82
N ASP A 388 -19.79 11.29 -0.51
CA ASP A 388 -18.80 10.75 0.40
C ASP A 388 -19.41 9.48 1.01
N PRO A 389 -19.05 8.30 0.50
CA PRO A 389 -19.54 7.03 1.03
C PRO A 389 -19.06 6.73 2.46
N GLY A 390 -18.26 7.61 3.07
CA GLY A 390 -17.72 7.50 4.42
C GLY A 390 -16.25 7.07 4.47
N GLY A 391 -15.55 7.14 3.34
CA GLY A 391 -14.20 6.64 3.07
C GLY A 391 -14.15 5.89 1.73
N SER A 392 -12.96 5.76 1.15
CA SER A 392 -12.75 4.86 0.01
C SER A 392 -12.67 3.42 0.51
N PHE A 393 -13.26 2.48 -0.25
CA PHE A 393 -13.22 1.05 0.05
C PHE A 393 -13.68 0.21 -1.16
N TYR A 394 -13.17 -1.00 -1.27
CA TYR A 394 -13.77 -2.07 -2.06
C TYR A 394 -14.88 -2.79 -1.28
N ARG A 395 -15.97 -3.16 -1.96
CA ARG A 395 -17.07 -3.93 -1.39
C ARG A 395 -17.21 -5.29 -2.08
N PRO A 396 -16.69 -6.37 -1.47
CA PRO A 396 -16.66 -7.70 -2.11
C PRO A 396 -17.99 -8.39 -2.34
N GLY A 397 -19.12 -7.84 -1.86
CA GLY A 397 -20.44 -8.42 -2.10
C GLY A 397 -21.17 -7.78 -3.28
N GLU A 398 -20.62 -6.69 -3.79
CA GLU A 398 -21.15 -5.89 -4.90
C GLU A 398 -20.12 -5.79 -6.03
N ASP A 399 -18.89 -6.29 -5.83
CA ASP A 399 -17.77 -6.24 -6.77
C ASP A 399 -17.39 -4.82 -7.23
N GLU A 400 -17.64 -3.86 -6.33
CA GLU A 400 -17.54 -2.43 -6.60
C GLU A 400 -16.56 -1.72 -5.67
N ILE A 401 -15.79 -0.80 -6.26
CA ILE A 401 -14.93 0.13 -5.55
C ILE A 401 -15.71 1.42 -5.32
N TYR A 402 -15.73 1.92 -4.10
CA TYR A 402 -16.32 3.20 -3.74
C TYR A 402 -15.20 4.19 -3.42
N LEU A 403 -15.18 5.33 -4.08
CA LEU A 403 -14.20 6.38 -3.85
C LEU A 403 -14.87 7.66 -3.33
N VAL A 404 -14.25 8.28 -2.33
CA VAL A 404 -14.61 9.65 -1.94
C VAL A 404 -14.10 10.65 -2.99
N PRO A 405 -14.65 11.89 -3.06
CA PRO A 405 -14.44 12.76 -4.21
C PRO A 405 -12.98 13.10 -4.50
N GLN A 406 -12.18 13.32 -3.46
CA GLN A 406 -10.77 13.71 -3.62
C GLN A 406 -9.84 12.53 -3.94
N ASP A 407 -10.20 11.30 -3.59
CA ASP A 407 -9.30 10.14 -3.71
C ASP A 407 -9.12 9.67 -5.16
N ALA A 408 -9.99 10.12 -6.09
CA ALA A 408 -9.76 9.95 -7.53
C ALA A 408 -8.48 10.65 -8.02
N ASP A 409 -7.92 11.57 -7.24
CA ASP A 409 -6.64 12.24 -7.52
C ASP A 409 -5.44 11.44 -7.01
N ASP A 410 -5.68 10.46 -6.14
CA ASP A 410 -4.66 9.71 -5.40
C ASP A 410 -4.42 8.34 -6.03
N ARG A 411 -3.36 8.26 -6.84
CA ARG A 411 -3.01 7.04 -7.59
C ARG A 411 -2.89 5.80 -6.69
N ASN A 412 -2.31 5.95 -5.49
CA ASN A 412 -2.08 4.84 -4.57
C ASN A 412 -3.40 4.35 -3.96
N VAL A 413 -4.33 5.24 -3.63
CA VAL A 413 -5.65 4.87 -3.09
C VAL A 413 -6.47 4.14 -4.13
N VAL A 414 -6.58 4.68 -5.35
CA VAL A 414 -7.33 3.99 -6.42
C VAL A 414 -6.74 2.62 -6.73
N ALA A 415 -5.40 2.52 -6.82
CA ALA A 415 -4.74 1.23 -7.04
C ALA A 415 -4.90 0.27 -5.85
N HIS A 416 -4.88 0.76 -4.61
CA HIS A 416 -5.11 -0.05 -3.41
C HIS A 416 -6.49 -0.72 -3.47
N GLU A 417 -7.55 0.04 -3.78
CA GLU A 417 -8.90 -0.53 -3.89
C GLU A 417 -9.04 -1.49 -5.09
N ILE A 418 -8.34 -1.22 -6.19
CA ILE A 418 -8.22 -2.19 -7.30
C ILE A 418 -7.50 -3.46 -6.83
N GLY A 419 -6.51 -3.35 -5.96
CA GLY A 419 -5.84 -4.50 -5.35
C GLY A 419 -6.83 -5.40 -4.60
N HIS A 420 -7.79 -4.83 -3.87
CA HIS A 420 -8.85 -5.63 -3.26
C HIS A 420 -9.78 -6.28 -4.29
N ALA A 421 -10.17 -5.55 -5.34
CA ALA A 421 -10.96 -6.13 -6.43
C ALA A 421 -10.22 -7.27 -7.14
N VAL A 422 -8.90 -7.17 -7.34
CA VAL A 422 -8.10 -8.26 -7.90
C VAL A 422 -7.97 -9.44 -6.94
N MET A 423 -7.80 -9.19 -5.64
CA MET A 423 -7.78 -10.27 -4.64
C MET A 423 -9.08 -11.04 -4.59
N ASP A 424 -10.19 -10.35 -4.64
CA ASP A 424 -11.50 -10.97 -4.64
C ASP A 424 -11.74 -11.82 -5.91
N ASP A 425 -11.18 -11.40 -7.05
CA ASP A 425 -11.27 -12.10 -8.35
C ASP A 425 -10.54 -13.42 -8.30
N VAL A 426 -9.26 -13.36 -7.93
CA VAL A 426 -8.39 -14.52 -7.73
C VAL A 426 -8.98 -15.48 -6.69
N TYR A 427 -9.77 -14.95 -5.75
CA TYR A 427 -10.40 -15.74 -4.70
C TYR A 427 -11.79 -16.24 -5.10
N ASP A 428 -12.26 -16.01 -6.33
CA ASP A 428 -13.57 -16.38 -6.88
C ASP A 428 -14.71 -16.05 -5.90
N ASP A 429 -14.79 -14.78 -5.48
CA ASP A 429 -15.77 -14.19 -4.53
C ASP A 429 -15.80 -14.86 -3.14
N ASN A 430 -14.83 -15.73 -2.85
CA ASN A 430 -14.73 -16.44 -1.58
C ASN A 430 -13.93 -15.62 -0.58
N THR A 431 -14.40 -14.40 -0.32
CA THR A 431 -13.81 -13.51 0.67
C THR A 431 -13.82 -14.12 2.06
N PHE A 432 -12.85 -13.69 2.86
CA PHE A 432 -12.72 -14.07 4.26
C PHE A 432 -13.04 -12.89 5.16
N ASP A 433 -13.48 -13.17 6.39
CA ASP A 433 -13.69 -12.14 7.40
C ASP A 433 -12.33 -11.56 7.81
N THR A 434 -12.04 -10.35 7.33
CA THR A 434 -10.79 -9.65 7.63
C THR A 434 -10.70 -9.27 9.10
N GLN A 435 -11.83 -9.12 9.82
CA GLN A 435 -11.88 -8.62 11.20
C GLN A 435 -11.16 -7.28 11.36
N CYS A 436 -11.13 -6.45 10.30
CA CYS A 436 -10.47 -5.16 10.32
C CYS A 436 -11.16 -4.19 11.29
N PRO A 437 -10.41 -3.51 12.18
CA PRO A 437 -10.96 -2.39 12.92
C PRO A 437 -11.28 -1.24 11.96
N SER A 438 -12.30 -0.44 12.28
CA SER A 438 -12.61 0.80 11.57
C SER A 438 -12.53 1.98 12.55
N PRO A 439 -11.53 2.88 12.40
CA PRO A 439 -10.44 2.84 11.42
C PRO A 439 -9.34 1.82 11.77
N HIS A 440 -8.66 1.27 10.76
CA HIS A 440 -7.33 0.67 10.88
C HIS A 440 -6.26 1.67 10.40
N ILE A 441 -4.97 1.36 10.61
CA ILE A 441 -3.85 2.27 10.35
C ILE A 441 -2.65 1.44 9.87
N ILE A 442 -2.07 1.84 8.73
CA ILE A 442 -0.96 1.16 8.04
C ILE A 442 0.17 0.71 8.95
N THR A 443 0.51 1.53 9.94
CA THR A 443 1.66 1.28 10.82
C THR A 443 1.32 0.57 12.12
N ARG A 444 0.07 0.13 12.32
CA ARG A 444 -0.45 -0.40 13.60
C ARG A 444 -0.97 -1.81 13.49
N THR A 445 -0.88 -2.51 14.62
CA THR A 445 -1.38 -3.87 14.75
C THR A 445 -2.89 -3.91 14.56
N SER A 446 -3.35 -4.71 13.62
CA SER A 446 -4.73 -5.11 13.38
C SER A 446 -4.88 -6.62 13.66
N SER A 447 -5.72 -7.33 12.89
CA SER A 447 -5.75 -8.80 12.87
C SER A 447 -4.82 -9.30 11.75
N ARG A 448 -4.36 -10.55 11.81
CA ARG A 448 -3.58 -11.13 10.70
C ARG A 448 -4.35 -11.17 9.36
N PRO A 449 -5.66 -11.51 9.34
CA PRO A 449 -6.41 -11.42 8.10
C PRO A 449 -6.56 -10.01 7.57
N CYS A 450 -6.77 -9.03 8.44
CA CYS A 450 -6.79 -7.63 8.05
C CYS A 450 -5.45 -7.19 7.45
N ALA A 451 -4.35 -7.44 8.17
CA ALA A 451 -3.01 -7.09 7.73
C ALA A 451 -2.62 -7.74 6.40
N TRP A 452 -3.13 -8.94 6.11
CA TRP A 452 -2.92 -9.59 4.81
C TRP A 452 -3.72 -8.91 3.70
N SER A 453 -5.03 -8.70 3.90
CA SER A 453 -5.91 -8.06 2.91
C SER A 453 -5.46 -6.63 2.61
N GLU A 454 -5.34 -5.80 3.64
CA GLU A 454 -4.94 -4.39 3.53
C GLU A 454 -3.48 -4.27 3.08
N GLY A 455 -2.59 -5.13 3.57
CA GLY A 455 -1.17 -5.12 3.19
C GLY A 455 -0.94 -5.51 1.73
N PHE A 456 -1.79 -6.38 1.17
CA PHE A 456 -1.80 -6.65 -0.27
C PHE A 456 -2.28 -5.44 -1.07
N GLY A 457 -3.36 -4.78 -0.65
CA GLY A 457 -3.85 -3.54 -1.28
C GLY A 457 -2.78 -2.44 -1.26
N ASP A 458 -2.14 -2.22 -0.11
CA ASP A 458 -1.05 -1.27 0.07
C ASP A 458 0.14 -1.58 -0.86
N TRP A 459 0.58 -2.83 -0.88
CA TRP A 459 1.65 -3.30 -1.77
C TRP A 459 1.28 -3.11 -3.24
N TYR A 460 0.09 -3.53 -3.65
CA TYR A 460 -0.38 -3.37 -5.03
C TYR A 460 -0.40 -1.89 -5.41
N GLY A 461 -0.87 -1.03 -4.50
CA GLY A 461 -0.91 0.42 -4.64
C GLY A 461 0.46 1.07 -4.89
N VAL A 462 1.56 0.50 -4.37
CA VAL A 462 2.93 0.98 -4.65
C VAL A 462 3.61 0.26 -5.81
N ALA A 463 3.31 -1.03 -5.99
CA ALA A 463 3.93 -1.90 -6.99
C ALA A 463 3.53 -1.51 -8.41
N VAL A 464 2.27 -1.14 -8.64
CA VAL A 464 1.76 -0.66 -9.95
C VAL A 464 2.60 0.52 -10.49
N PHE A 465 3.05 1.41 -9.61
CA PHE A 465 3.80 2.61 -10.00
C PHE A 465 5.31 2.48 -9.83
N ASN A 466 5.79 1.31 -9.35
CA ASN A 466 7.20 1.06 -9.04
C ASN A 466 7.80 2.20 -8.18
N ASP A 467 7.09 2.56 -7.12
CA ASP A 467 7.47 3.59 -6.15
C ASP A 467 7.13 3.12 -4.74
N PRO A 468 8.11 2.85 -3.86
CA PRO A 468 7.85 2.28 -2.52
C PRO A 468 7.10 3.24 -1.59
N VAL A 469 6.86 4.48 -2.02
CA VAL A 469 6.20 5.50 -1.24
C VAL A 469 4.70 5.53 -1.54
N TYR A 470 3.91 5.11 -0.55
CA TYR A 470 2.47 5.26 -0.55
C TYR A 470 2.09 6.70 -0.17
N VAL A 471 1.34 7.37 -1.05
CA VAL A 471 0.83 8.73 -0.82
C VAL A 471 -0.69 8.71 -0.85
N ASP A 472 -1.30 9.13 0.25
CA ASP A 472 -2.69 9.55 0.31
C ASP A 472 -2.68 11.08 0.40
N GLY A 473 -3.24 11.75 -0.60
CA GLY A 473 -3.41 13.20 -0.68
C GLY A 473 -4.80 13.69 -0.27
N GLY A 474 -5.66 12.78 0.20
CA GLY A 474 -7.03 13.03 0.57
C GLY A 474 -7.19 13.91 1.81
N VAL A 475 -8.32 13.77 2.52
CA VAL A 475 -8.65 14.69 3.64
C VAL A 475 -7.67 14.59 4.81
N SER A 476 -6.90 13.50 4.95
CA SER A 476 -5.73 13.38 5.84
C SER A 476 -4.57 12.97 4.95
N PRO A 477 -3.82 13.92 4.42
CA PRO A 477 -2.69 13.52 3.64
C PRO A 477 -1.67 12.82 4.55
N PHE A 478 -1.21 11.67 4.12
CA PHE A 478 -0.10 10.99 4.75
C PHE A 478 0.81 10.36 3.69
N THR A 479 2.02 10.06 4.13
CA THR A 479 3.01 9.41 3.29
C THR A 479 3.66 8.32 4.12
N VAL A 480 3.73 7.13 3.55
CA VAL A 480 4.38 5.97 4.14
C VAL A 480 5.40 5.46 3.12
N ASP A 481 6.63 5.23 3.57
CA ASP A 481 7.69 4.61 2.79
C ASP A 481 7.82 3.17 3.27
N PHE A 482 7.55 2.21 2.37
CA PHE A 482 7.59 0.79 2.69
C PHE A 482 9.00 0.18 2.66
N GLU A 483 10.00 0.92 2.17
CA GLU A 483 11.36 0.41 2.04
C GLU A 483 12.18 0.55 3.34
N ASN A 484 12.21 1.75 3.88
CA ASN A 484 13.24 2.10 4.86
C ASN A 484 12.88 1.74 6.31
N HIS A 485 11.81 0.97 6.54
CA HIS A 485 11.33 0.66 7.89
C HIS A 485 11.78 -0.70 8.39
N THR A 486 12.24 -0.73 9.64
CA THR A 486 12.65 -1.96 10.32
C THR A 486 12.30 -1.94 11.81
N TRP A 487 12.93 -2.81 12.59
CA TRP A 487 12.76 -2.90 14.02
C TRP A 487 13.06 -1.56 14.72
N GLY A 488 12.19 -1.17 15.65
CA GLY A 488 12.32 0.09 16.39
C GLY A 488 11.96 1.35 15.60
N THR A 489 11.47 1.23 14.36
CA THR A 489 10.99 2.38 13.58
C THR A 489 9.89 3.11 14.35
N ALA A 490 10.10 4.41 14.59
CA ALA A 490 9.20 5.20 15.41
C ALA A 490 7.80 5.28 14.78
N GLY A 491 6.77 4.93 15.55
CA GLY A 491 5.38 4.99 15.09
C GLY A 491 4.88 3.71 14.40
N TRP A 492 5.73 2.69 14.30
CA TRP A 492 5.40 1.38 13.74
C TRP A 492 5.31 0.31 14.82
N ASP A 493 4.28 -0.51 14.72
CA ASP A 493 4.25 -1.79 15.42
C ASP A 493 5.03 -2.85 14.58
N ASN A 494 5.25 -4.05 15.15
CA ASN A 494 6.03 -5.11 14.52
C ASN A 494 5.16 -6.34 14.20
N GLY A 495 5.58 -7.10 13.19
CA GLY A 495 5.01 -8.42 12.87
C GLY A 495 3.95 -8.41 11.76
N ASP A 496 3.51 -9.62 11.42
CA ASP A 496 2.60 -9.94 10.32
C ASP A 496 1.14 -9.55 10.55
N ALA A 497 0.84 -8.90 11.68
CA ALA A 497 -0.47 -8.34 11.99
C ALA A 497 -0.52 -6.82 11.74
N VAL A 498 0.46 -6.26 11.03
CA VAL A 498 0.54 -4.86 10.63
C VAL A 498 0.56 -4.80 9.10
N GLU A 499 -0.46 -4.20 8.48
CA GLU A 499 -0.61 -4.18 7.02
C GLU A 499 0.60 -3.59 6.29
N GLY A 500 1.17 -2.49 6.77
CA GLY A 500 2.37 -1.91 6.16
C GLY A 500 3.62 -2.78 6.28
N ARG A 501 3.70 -3.68 7.27
CA ARG A 501 4.80 -4.66 7.37
C ARG A 501 4.64 -5.79 6.36
N VAL A 502 3.41 -6.21 6.09
CA VAL A 502 3.10 -7.15 5.02
C VAL A 502 3.39 -6.50 3.66
N ALA A 503 2.98 -5.25 3.47
CA ALA A 503 3.20 -4.51 2.24
C ALA A 503 4.70 -4.33 1.91
N GLY A 504 5.50 -3.89 2.89
CA GLY A 504 6.95 -3.80 2.74
C GLY A 504 7.60 -5.16 2.49
N ALA A 505 7.16 -6.22 3.18
CA ALA A 505 7.69 -7.56 2.93
C ALA A 505 7.42 -8.06 1.51
N LEU A 506 6.26 -7.75 0.93
CA LEU A 506 5.97 -8.06 -0.47
C LEU A 506 6.77 -7.17 -1.43
N TRP A 507 7.00 -5.90 -1.07
CA TRP A 507 7.81 -4.97 -1.84
C TRP A 507 9.27 -5.44 -1.94
N ASP A 508 9.95 -5.69 -0.82
CA ASP A 508 11.34 -6.16 -0.80
C ASP A 508 11.52 -7.48 -1.57
N LEU A 509 10.50 -8.36 -1.59
CA LEU A 509 10.57 -9.59 -2.39
C LEU A 509 10.59 -9.30 -3.90
N VAL A 510 9.90 -8.26 -4.36
CA VAL A 510 9.76 -7.99 -5.80
C VAL A 510 10.76 -6.98 -6.32
N ASP A 511 11.18 -6.04 -5.50
CA ASP A 511 12.04 -4.97 -5.93
C ASP A 511 13.48 -5.49 -6.12
N GLY A 512 14.20 -4.94 -7.09
CA GLY A 512 15.50 -5.49 -7.51
C GLY A 512 16.66 -4.98 -6.66
N VAL A 513 16.35 -4.20 -5.62
CA VAL A 513 17.30 -3.52 -4.75
C VAL A 513 17.39 -4.33 -3.46
N GLY A 514 18.48 -4.18 -2.72
CA GLY A 514 18.69 -4.94 -1.49
C GLY A 514 19.09 -3.99 -0.40
N GLU A 515 18.27 -3.93 0.66
CA GLU A 515 18.36 -2.90 1.67
C GLU A 515 19.06 -3.41 2.92
N ALA A 516 20.20 -2.79 3.22
CA ALA A 516 20.94 -3.16 4.41
C ALA A 516 20.11 -2.89 5.69
N PRO A 517 20.19 -3.78 6.70
CA PRO A 517 21.17 -4.87 6.80
C PRO A 517 20.60 -6.27 6.52
N TRP A 518 19.28 -6.43 6.37
CA TRP A 518 18.62 -7.73 6.33
C TRP A 518 18.13 -8.11 4.95
N ASP A 519 17.59 -7.13 4.21
CA ASP A 519 17.11 -7.37 2.87
C ASP A 519 18.29 -7.43 1.87
N GLN A 520 18.33 -8.53 1.14
CA GLN A 520 19.39 -8.87 0.19
C GLN A 520 18.83 -9.72 -0.97
N TYR A 521 17.51 -9.79 -1.10
CA TYR A 521 16.84 -10.74 -1.97
C TYR A 521 15.71 -10.05 -2.73
N GLY A 522 15.80 -10.07 -4.06
CA GLY A 522 14.73 -9.67 -4.95
C GLY A 522 14.55 -10.70 -6.05
N GLU A 523 13.30 -10.99 -6.41
CA GLU A 523 12.94 -12.01 -7.41
C GLU A 523 11.97 -11.53 -8.50
N GLY A 524 11.52 -10.28 -8.42
CA GLY A 524 10.49 -9.74 -9.30
C GLY A 524 9.11 -10.33 -9.03
N LEU A 525 8.12 -9.85 -9.79
CA LEU A 525 6.70 -10.11 -9.55
C LEU A 525 6.29 -11.58 -9.69
N THR A 526 6.93 -12.35 -10.58
CA THR A 526 6.41 -13.65 -11.04
C THR A 526 6.14 -14.65 -9.91
N ASN A 527 7.06 -14.82 -8.97
CA ASN A 527 6.91 -15.82 -7.91
C ASN A 527 5.91 -15.38 -6.83
N VAL A 528 5.90 -14.08 -6.52
CA VAL A 528 4.91 -13.47 -5.61
C VAL A 528 3.51 -13.65 -6.19
N TRP A 529 3.33 -13.27 -7.45
CA TRP A 529 2.05 -13.38 -8.16
C TRP A 529 1.59 -14.82 -8.33
N ASN A 530 2.48 -15.74 -8.73
CA ASN A 530 2.12 -17.16 -8.91
C ASN A 530 1.56 -17.78 -7.63
N THR A 531 2.15 -17.50 -6.46
CA THR A 531 1.65 -18.01 -5.19
C THR A 531 0.25 -17.45 -4.92
N PHE A 532 0.09 -16.14 -5.06
CA PHE A 532 -1.19 -15.47 -4.87
C PHE A 532 -2.29 -16.03 -5.79
N LEU A 533 -1.98 -16.29 -7.06
CA LEU A 533 -2.93 -16.91 -7.99
C LEU A 533 -3.28 -18.37 -7.66
N ASN A 534 -2.37 -19.11 -7.00
CA ASN A 534 -2.54 -20.53 -6.74
C ASN A 534 -3.36 -20.83 -5.49
N HIS A 535 -3.43 -19.88 -4.56
CA HIS A 535 -3.92 -20.13 -3.20
C HIS A 535 -4.83 -19.01 -2.73
N ARG A 536 -5.81 -19.37 -1.90
CA ARG A 536 -6.72 -18.42 -1.25
C ARG A 536 -6.33 -18.29 0.22
N ASP A 537 -5.28 -17.51 0.46
CA ASP A 537 -4.70 -17.31 1.77
C ASP A 537 -5.50 -16.30 2.60
N THR A 538 -5.73 -16.60 3.86
CA THR A 538 -6.40 -15.69 4.80
C THR A 538 -5.42 -14.91 5.67
N THR A 539 -4.13 -15.27 5.65
CA THR A 539 -3.08 -14.57 6.38
C THR A 539 -1.78 -14.61 5.60
N PHE A 540 -0.88 -13.65 5.85
CA PHE A 540 0.45 -13.66 5.23
C PHE A 540 1.27 -14.90 5.59
N GLN A 541 1.04 -15.50 6.76
CA GLN A 541 1.69 -16.74 7.17
C GLN A 541 1.24 -17.95 6.33
N GLU A 542 -0.05 -18.03 5.99
CA GLU A 542 -0.57 -19.07 5.09
C GLU A 542 0.03 -18.92 3.69
N TYR A 543 0.03 -17.70 3.16
CA TYR A 543 0.69 -17.36 1.90
C TYR A 543 2.15 -17.80 1.89
N TRP A 544 2.91 -17.49 2.95
CA TRP A 544 4.31 -17.90 3.04
C TRP A 544 4.51 -19.42 3.07
N ASN A 545 3.60 -20.16 3.73
CA ASN A 545 3.65 -21.62 3.75
C ASN A 545 3.30 -22.22 2.38
N HIS A 546 2.32 -21.67 1.67
CA HIS A 546 1.95 -22.12 0.33
C HIS A 546 3.01 -21.79 -0.71
N ARG A 547 3.63 -20.61 -0.61
CA ARG A 547 4.81 -20.23 -1.39
C ARG A 547 5.92 -21.29 -1.33
N ALA A 548 6.19 -21.83 -0.14
CA ALA A 548 7.13 -22.94 0.03
C ALA A 548 6.65 -24.22 -0.68
N GLY A 549 5.35 -24.50 -0.63
CA GLY A 549 4.70 -25.61 -1.33
C GLY A 549 4.79 -25.51 -2.86
N ASP A 550 4.74 -24.29 -3.39
CA ASP A 550 4.91 -23.97 -4.82
C ASP A 550 6.37 -24.05 -5.28
N GLY A 551 7.31 -24.22 -4.34
CA GLY A 551 8.74 -24.39 -4.61
C GLY A 551 9.50 -23.08 -4.81
N HIS A 552 8.92 -21.95 -4.39
CA HIS A 552 9.58 -20.65 -4.41
C HIS A 552 10.53 -20.49 -3.20
N GLU A 553 11.48 -19.54 -3.30
CA GLU A 553 12.47 -19.29 -2.24
C GLU A 553 11.77 -18.77 -0.97
N VAL A 554 12.02 -19.47 0.15
CA VAL A 554 11.52 -19.17 1.51
C VAL A 554 12.61 -19.37 2.57
N GLY A 555 13.86 -19.57 2.14
CA GLY A 555 15.03 -19.72 3.00
C GLY A 555 15.58 -18.37 3.44
N ALA A 556 16.83 -18.39 3.92
CA ALA A 556 17.45 -17.22 4.55
C ALA A 556 17.44 -15.93 3.71
N PRO A 557 17.64 -15.94 2.38
CA PRO A 557 17.59 -14.73 1.58
C PRO A 557 16.21 -14.03 1.66
N ALA A 558 15.13 -14.75 1.32
CA ALA A 558 13.78 -14.18 1.30
C ALA A 558 13.21 -13.95 2.71
N LEU A 559 13.60 -14.76 3.71
CA LEU A 559 13.30 -14.47 5.11
C LEU A 559 14.00 -13.19 5.62
N GLY A 560 15.11 -12.79 5.00
CA GLY A 560 15.79 -11.53 5.28
C GLY A 560 14.93 -10.32 4.95
N SER A 561 14.27 -10.34 3.78
CA SER A 561 13.31 -9.33 3.31
C SER A 561 12.08 -9.22 4.24
N LEU A 562 11.53 -10.37 4.68
CA LEU A 562 10.46 -10.38 5.68
C LEU A 562 10.94 -9.82 7.04
N PHE A 563 12.15 -10.21 7.48
CA PHE A 563 12.70 -9.78 8.75
C PHE A 563 13.08 -8.29 8.76
N GLN A 564 13.52 -7.73 7.63
CA GLN A 564 13.68 -6.29 7.42
C GLN A 564 12.39 -5.57 7.82
N ASN A 565 11.26 -6.10 7.36
CA ASN A 565 9.92 -5.64 7.64
C ASN A 565 9.33 -6.14 8.97
N THR A 566 10.16 -6.63 9.88
CA THR A 566 9.77 -7.10 11.23
C THR A 566 8.82 -8.31 11.25
N VAL A 567 8.70 -9.02 10.12
CA VAL A 567 8.00 -10.31 10.02
C VAL A 567 9.02 -11.42 10.22
N ASP A 568 9.01 -12.07 11.39
CA ASP A 568 9.94 -13.17 11.70
C ASP A 568 9.25 -14.53 11.65
N TYR A 569 9.45 -15.25 10.54
CA TYR A 569 9.05 -16.66 10.38
C TYR A 569 10.22 -17.64 10.62
N GLY A 570 11.15 -17.27 11.50
CA GLY A 570 12.30 -18.08 11.87
C GLY A 570 13.57 -17.70 11.14
N PHE A 571 13.74 -16.41 10.79
CA PHE A 571 14.94 -15.92 10.12
C PHE A 571 16.18 -16.17 10.96
N ARG A 572 17.21 -16.74 10.34
CA ARG A 572 18.54 -16.94 10.93
C ARG A 572 19.54 -16.39 9.95
N ASN A 573 20.12 -15.24 10.27
CA ASN A 573 21.07 -14.57 9.40
C ASN A 573 22.32 -15.45 9.20
N PRO A 574 22.63 -15.88 7.96
CA PRO A 574 23.70 -16.83 7.72
C PRO A 574 25.07 -16.18 7.93
N LEU A 575 25.90 -16.80 8.76
CA LEU A 575 27.31 -16.46 8.91
C LEU A 575 28.13 -17.32 7.95
N THR A 576 28.76 -16.67 6.98
CA THR A 576 29.76 -17.33 6.13
C THR A 576 31.10 -17.36 6.86
N ASN A 577 31.78 -18.52 6.81
CA ASN A 577 33.11 -18.66 7.41
C ASN A 577 34.02 -17.50 6.98
N HIS A 578 34.72 -16.88 7.93
CA HIS A 578 35.68 -15.80 7.68
C HIS A 578 35.10 -14.45 7.20
N VAL A 579 33.77 -14.32 7.14
CA VAL A 579 33.08 -13.11 6.66
C VAL A 579 32.31 -12.48 7.84
N PRO A 580 32.85 -11.40 8.43
CA PRO A 580 32.16 -10.72 9.52
C PRO A 580 30.95 -9.95 9.00
N LEU A 581 29.88 -9.93 9.78
CA LEU A 581 28.71 -9.10 9.57
C LEU A 581 28.72 -7.93 10.54
N GLU A 582 28.31 -6.76 10.07
CA GLU A 582 28.02 -5.59 10.91
C GLU A 582 26.50 -5.44 11.00
N ARG A 583 25.95 -5.30 12.21
CA ARG A 583 24.51 -5.25 12.47
C ARG A 583 24.17 -4.19 13.51
N PRO A 584 22.96 -3.60 13.42
CA PRO A 584 22.51 -2.60 14.39
C PRO A 584 22.33 -3.22 15.77
N THR A 585 21.96 -2.40 16.76
CA THR A 585 21.58 -2.87 18.10
C THR A 585 20.63 -4.07 17.99
N PRO A 586 20.86 -5.18 18.73
CA PRO A 586 19.95 -6.33 18.77
C PRO A 586 18.61 -5.95 19.40
N GLU A 587 17.65 -5.52 18.58
CA GLU A 587 16.27 -5.27 18.98
C GLU A 587 15.34 -5.80 17.88
N PRO A 588 14.67 -6.95 18.06
CA PRO A 588 14.85 -7.93 19.14
C PRO A 588 16.21 -8.62 19.04
N ASP A 589 16.46 -9.61 19.90
CA ASP A 589 17.60 -10.51 19.77
C ASP A 589 17.81 -10.96 18.31
N HIS A 590 19.04 -10.80 17.83
CA HIS A 590 19.40 -11.20 16.47
C HIS A 590 19.84 -12.66 16.45
N ASN A 591 19.23 -13.43 15.56
CA ASN A 591 19.45 -14.86 15.44
C ASN A 591 20.25 -15.19 14.18
N TYR A 592 21.18 -16.12 14.32
CA TYR A 592 22.14 -16.47 13.28
C TYR A 592 22.15 -17.97 13.03
N ARG A 593 22.78 -18.36 11.92
CA ARG A 593 23.15 -19.75 11.64
C ARG A 593 24.55 -19.81 11.06
N PHE A 594 25.33 -20.81 11.45
CA PHE A 594 26.52 -21.22 10.70
C PHE A 594 26.62 -22.74 10.71
N ASP A 595 27.29 -23.30 9.70
CA ASP A 595 27.54 -24.73 9.61
C ASP A 595 29.03 -24.98 9.84
N THR A 596 29.35 -26.03 10.59
CA THR A 596 30.69 -26.64 10.59
C THR A 596 30.69 -27.77 9.60
N VAL A 597 31.72 -27.82 8.75
CA VAL A 597 31.86 -28.88 7.74
C VAL A 597 33.12 -29.72 7.96
N MET A 598 34.02 -29.27 8.83
CA MET A 598 35.25 -29.94 9.17
C MET A 598 35.24 -30.46 10.61
N ARG A 599 36.08 -31.46 10.88
CA ARG A 599 36.33 -31.97 12.24
C ARG A 599 37.49 -31.23 12.87
N PHE A 600 37.34 -29.91 13.03
CA PHE A 600 38.30 -29.04 13.71
C PHE A 600 37.57 -28.17 14.73
N TRP A 601 38.31 -27.43 15.54
CA TRP A 601 37.72 -26.39 16.37
C TRP A 601 37.15 -25.26 15.50
N SER A 602 35.96 -24.77 15.85
CA SER A 602 35.34 -23.57 15.30
C SER A 602 35.04 -22.56 16.40
N VAL A 603 34.80 -21.30 16.04
CA VAL A 603 34.43 -20.24 16.97
C VAL A 603 33.42 -19.30 16.34
N VAL A 604 32.42 -18.88 17.11
CA VAL A 604 31.59 -17.72 16.80
C VAL A 604 31.87 -16.63 17.81
N ALA A 605 32.07 -15.41 17.34
CA ALA A 605 32.43 -14.26 18.16
C ALA A 605 31.54 -13.05 17.85
N VAL A 606 31.23 -12.26 18.87
CA VAL A 606 30.51 -10.99 18.77
C VAL A 606 31.32 -9.89 19.44
N ARG A 607 31.47 -8.75 18.77
CA ARG A 607 32.15 -7.56 19.30
C ARG A 607 31.14 -6.40 19.40
N PRO A 608 30.68 -6.05 20.60
CA PRO A 608 29.86 -4.86 20.81
C PRO A 608 30.72 -3.58 20.67
N PRO A 609 30.08 -2.41 20.46
CA PRO A 609 30.76 -1.13 20.62
C PRO A 609 31.22 -0.93 22.06
N ALA A 610 32.21 -0.07 22.29
CA ALA A 610 32.87 0.10 23.60
C ALA A 610 31.93 0.49 24.75
N THR A 611 30.75 1.02 24.43
CA THR A 611 29.74 1.50 25.38
C THR A 611 28.53 0.57 25.50
N ALA A 612 28.52 -0.56 24.79
CA ALA A 612 27.43 -1.52 24.83
C ALA A 612 27.95 -2.90 25.23
N ASP A 613 27.04 -3.71 25.75
CA ASP A 613 27.26 -5.04 26.29
C ASP A 613 26.28 -5.99 25.63
N TYR A 614 26.79 -6.85 24.74
CA TYR A 614 25.99 -7.79 23.95
C TYR A 614 26.45 -9.20 24.24
N ASP A 615 25.52 -10.02 24.74
CA ASP A 615 25.78 -11.40 25.12
C ASP A 615 25.63 -12.34 23.92
N LEU A 616 26.39 -13.45 23.94
CA LEU A 616 26.36 -14.49 22.93
C LEU A 616 25.91 -15.82 23.51
N SER A 617 24.80 -16.33 22.98
CA SER A 617 24.35 -17.71 23.23
C SER A 617 24.53 -18.55 21.98
N LEU A 618 24.85 -19.84 22.14
CA LEU A 618 24.95 -20.81 21.05
C LEU A 618 23.97 -21.95 21.29
N TYR A 619 23.16 -22.26 20.29
CA TYR A 619 22.13 -23.30 20.33
C TYR A 619 22.39 -24.43 19.34
N ASP A 620 21.89 -25.62 19.68
CA ASP A 620 21.96 -26.83 18.87
C ASP A 620 20.79 -27.02 17.90
N ASP A 621 19.77 -26.17 17.99
CA ASP A 621 18.56 -26.29 17.18
C ASP A 621 18.11 -24.93 16.66
N GLN A 622 17.47 -24.94 15.48
CA GLN A 622 16.99 -23.73 14.81
C GLN A 622 16.00 -22.93 15.66
N ALA A 623 15.18 -23.64 16.43
CA ALA A 623 14.21 -23.03 17.34
C ALA A 623 14.85 -22.48 18.62
N GLN A 624 16.17 -22.64 18.79
CA GLN A 624 16.98 -22.09 19.89
C GLN A 624 16.47 -22.48 21.28
N ASN A 625 16.13 -23.75 21.46
CA ASN A 625 15.67 -24.31 22.74
C ASN A 625 16.77 -25.10 23.48
N GLN A 626 17.79 -25.58 22.77
CA GLN A 626 18.87 -26.42 23.28
C GLN A 626 20.17 -25.61 23.37
N LEU A 627 20.36 -24.91 24.49
CA LEU A 627 21.55 -24.10 24.74
C LEU A 627 22.79 -25.00 24.89
N LEU A 628 23.82 -24.75 24.08
CA LEU A 628 25.13 -25.40 24.16
C LEU A 628 26.14 -24.58 24.96
N GLY A 629 26.16 -23.26 24.78
CA GLY A 629 27.15 -22.39 25.38
C GLY A 629 26.69 -20.94 25.48
N PHE A 630 27.27 -20.21 26.44
CA PHE A 630 26.95 -18.81 26.71
C PHE A 630 28.21 -18.04 27.10
N SER A 631 28.43 -16.89 26.47
CA SER A 631 29.42 -15.90 26.83
C SER A 631 28.73 -14.57 27.08
N GLY A 632 28.91 -14.02 28.28
CA GLY A 632 28.50 -12.66 28.62
C GLY A 632 29.62 -11.95 29.36
N GLN A 633 30.44 -11.20 28.62
CA GLN A 633 31.47 -10.34 29.18
C GLN A 633 30.87 -8.99 29.59
N ALA A 634 31.72 -8.01 29.84
CA ALA A 634 31.28 -6.65 30.11
C ALA A 634 31.35 -5.81 28.83
N ALA A 635 30.74 -4.63 28.88
CA ALA A 635 30.70 -3.70 27.76
C ALA A 635 32.04 -3.52 27.01
N GLY A 636 31.96 -3.59 25.67
CA GLY A 636 33.10 -3.44 24.76
C GLY A 636 34.06 -4.63 24.68
N VAL A 637 33.81 -5.71 25.42
CA VAL A 637 34.62 -6.94 25.34
C VAL A 637 34.02 -7.86 24.28
N THR A 638 34.88 -8.55 23.51
CA THR A 638 34.42 -9.55 22.53
C THR A 638 33.99 -10.83 23.23
N ASP A 639 32.73 -11.19 23.10
CA ASP A 639 32.17 -12.47 23.52
C ASP A 639 32.39 -13.52 22.45
N PHE A 640 32.68 -14.76 22.85
CA PHE A 640 32.80 -15.86 21.88
C PHE A 640 32.49 -17.22 22.52
N VAL A 641 32.06 -18.14 21.67
CA VAL A 641 31.82 -19.55 21.99
C VAL A 641 32.59 -20.41 20.99
N ALA A 642 33.41 -21.33 21.49
CA ALA A 642 34.20 -22.27 20.72
C ALA A 642 33.56 -23.66 20.73
N VAL A 643 33.57 -24.33 19.58
CA VAL A 643 32.99 -25.67 19.39
C VAL A 643 34.10 -26.64 18.99
N ASN A 644 34.16 -27.78 19.66
CA ASN A 644 35.13 -28.82 19.36
C ASN A 644 34.53 -29.89 18.43
N SER A 645 34.54 -29.66 17.12
CA SER A 645 34.07 -30.63 16.12
C SER A 645 35.00 -31.83 15.92
N ASN A 646 36.10 -31.94 16.70
CA ASN A 646 36.83 -33.21 16.80
C ASN A 646 36.07 -34.25 17.63
N ARG A 647 35.21 -33.81 18.55
CA ARG A 647 34.45 -34.66 19.49
C ARG A 647 32.94 -34.55 19.30
N ARG A 648 32.49 -33.45 18.70
CA ARG A 648 31.12 -33.25 18.23
C ARG A 648 31.04 -33.51 16.74
N GLU A 649 29.92 -34.05 16.25
CA GLU A 649 29.72 -34.21 14.81
C GLU A 649 29.62 -32.83 14.13
N ALA A 650 30.12 -32.73 12.91
CA ALA A 650 29.92 -31.55 12.09
C ALA A 650 28.42 -31.36 11.82
N GLY A 651 27.95 -30.12 11.91
CA GLY A 651 26.53 -29.78 11.87
C GLY A 651 26.30 -28.28 11.89
N ASP A 652 25.02 -27.91 11.92
CA ASP A 652 24.53 -26.54 12.05
C ASP A 652 24.53 -26.07 13.50
N TYR A 653 24.74 -24.76 13.68
CA TYR A 653 24.70 -24.09 14.97
C TYR A 653 23.97 -22.77 14.85
N TYR A 654 23.30 -22.38 15.93
CA TYR A 654 22.40 -21.23 15.93
C TYR A 654 22.79 -20.20 16.99
N PRO A 655 23.73 -19.29 16.69
CA PRO A 655 24.07 -18.20 17.60
C PRO A 655 22.89 -17.24 17.79
N ARG A 656 22.80 -16.66 18.99
CA ARG A 656 21.92 -15.54 19.32
C ARG A 656 22.70 -14.44 20.00
N VAL A 657 22.51 -13.22 19.53
CA VAL A 657 23.06 -12.01 20.16
C VAL A 657 21.92 -11.28 20.85
N SER A 658 22.10 -11.02 22.15
CA SER A 658 21.10 -10.34 22.98
C SER A 658 21.67 -9.03 23.53
N ASP A 659 20.85 -7.97 23.56
CA ASP A 659 21.23 -6.71 24.19
C ASP A 659 21.10 -6.79 25.72
N VAL A 660 22.18 -6.49 26.44
CA VAL A 660 22.18 -6.34 27.91
C VAL A 660 22.15 -4.88 28.30
N SER A 661 22.96 -4.04 27.65
CA SER A 661 22.99 -2.60 27.87
C SER A 661 23.70 -1.84 26.75
N GLY A 662 23.31 -0.58 26.56
CA GLY A 662 23.92 0.30 25.56
C GLY A 662 23.25 0.16 24.19
N THR A 663 23.80 0.86 23.18
CA THR A 663 23.29 0.83 21.80
C THR A 663 24.46 1.00 20.83
N GLY A 664 24.24 0.61 19.58
CA GLY A 664 25.17 0.83 18.47
C GLY A 664 25.49 -0.44 17.69
N ASP A 665 26.12 -0.25 16.55
CA ASP A 665 26.41 -1.36 15.65
C ASP A 665 27.47 -2.29 16.25
N TYR A 666 27.23 -3.59 16.13
CA TYR A 666 28.17 -4.63 16.52
C TYR A 666 28.63 -5.42 15.33
N ARG A 667 29.66 -6.24 15.56
CA ARG A 667 30.12 -7.21 14.57
C ARG A 667 29.96 -8.62 15.10
N ILE A 668 29.64 -9.55 14.22
CA ILE A 668 29.60 -10.98 14.49
C ILE A 668 30.32 -11.74 13.37
N GLU A 669 31.02 -12.80 13.75
CA GLU A 669 31.76 -13.64 12.80
C GLU A 669 31.77 -15.09 13.29
N ALA A 670 31.66 -16.03 12.34
CA ALA A 670 32.04 -17.43 12.56
C ALA A 670 33.36 -17.75 11.83
N ASP A 671 34.23 -18.50 12.49
CA ASP A 671 35.51 -18.94 11.99
C ASP A 671 35.67 -20.44 12.24
N GLU A 672 35.84 -21.21 11.16
CA GLU A 672 36.21 -22.62 11.18
C GLU A 672 37.51 -22.73 10.38
N THR A 673 38.60 -23.13 11.03
CA THR A 673 39.87 -23.31 10.31
C THR A 673 40.05 -24.74 9.86
N GLU A 674 40.64 -24.88 8.67
CA GLU A 674 40.90 -26.17 8.04
C GLU A 674 42.22 -26.83 8.52
N GLY A 675 42.81 -26.35 9.62
CA GLY A 675 44.24 -26.54 9.86
C GLY A 675 44.66 -26.85 11.29
N ILE A 676 45.47 -27.88 11.43
CA ILE A 676 46.30 -28.10 12.62
C ILE A 676 47.40 -27.05 12.65
N PHE A 677 47.56 -26.40 13.80
CA PHE A 677 48.66 -25.49 14.10
C PHE A 677 49.99 -26.15 13.79
N SER A 678 50.73 -25.60 12.83
CA SER A 678 52.05 -26.11 12.45
C SER A 678 52.98 -24.99 12.01
N GLY A 679 54.26 -25.11 12.39
CA GLY A 679 55.27 -24.10 12.09
C GLY A 679 55.03 -22.78 12.82
N SER A 680 54.87 -21.70 12.06
CA SER A 680 54.58 -20.36 12.58
C SER A 680 53.52 -19.69 11.70
N PRO A 681 52.25 -20.10 11.81
CA PRO A 681 51.20 -19.62 10.93
C PRO A 681 50.99 -18.12 11.15
N THR A 682 50.60 -17.45 10.07
CA THR A 682 50.20 -16.04 10.11
C THR A 682 48.72 -15.94 9.76
N VAL A 683 47.99 -15.10 10.48
CA VAL A 683 46.60 -14.75 10.15
C VAL A 683 46.48 -13.25 9.96
N THR A 684 45.76 -12.82 8.94
CA THR A 684 45.43 -11.41 8.77
C THR A 684 44.01 -11.19 9.28
N LEU A 685 43.88 -10.48 10.40
CA LEU A 685 42.59 -10.06 10.93
C LEU A 685 42.45 -8.56 10.67
N GLY A 686 41.59 -8.22 9.71
CA GLY A 686 41.20 -6.84 9.46
C GLY A 686 40.42 -6.25 10.65
N ALA A 687 40.13 -4.95 10.61
CA ALA A 687 39.36 -4.29 11.67
C ALA A 687 37.99 -4.93 11.94
N GLY A 688 37.36 -5.48 10.90
CA GLY A 688 36.09 -6.20 10.98
C GLY A 688 36.20 -7.67 11.39
N ARG A 689 37.38 -8.31 11.24
CA ARG A 689 37.61 -9.70 11.63
C ARG A 689 37.77 -9.78 13.15
N LEU A 690 37.07 -10.71 13.77
CA LEU A 690 36.91 -10.83 15.21
C LEU A 690 37.81 -11.92 15.80
N ALA A 691 37.81 -13.10 15.19
CA ALA A 691 38.51 -14.24 15.74
C ALA A 691 39.12 -15.13 14.65
N ALA A 692 40.06 -15.97 15.06
CA ALA A 692 40.55 -17.12 14.32
C ALA A 692 40.85 -18.26 15.28
N VAL A 693 40.67 -19.50 14.83
CA VAL A 693 40.83 -20.69 15.68
C VAL A 693 41.81 -21.69 15.07
N TRP A 694 42.45 -22.56 15.85
CA TRP A 694 43.25 -23.68 15.35
C TRP A 694 43.16 -24.88 16.27
N ASP A 695 43.41 -26.05 15.70
CA ASP A 695 43.74 -27.24 16.46
C ASP A 695 45.22 -27.23 16.87
N ILE A 696 45.50 -27.35 18.16
CA ILE A 696 46.85 -27.55 18.68
C ILE A 696 46.98 -28.95 19.28
N CYS A 697 47.71 -29.84 18.61
CA CYS A 697 47.88 -31.21 19.07
C CYS A 697 49.13 -31.36 19.94
N LEU A 698 48.95 -31.90 21.15
CA LEU A 698 49.98 -32.07 22.16
C LEU A 698 50.14 -33.55 22.54
N THR A 699 51.36 -33.92 22.92
CA THR A 699 51.63 -35.21 23.58
C THR A 699 51.45 -35.09 25.09
N ALA A 700 51.08 -36.18 25.77
CA ALA A 700 50.78 -36.14 27.20
C ALA A 700 51.94 -35.55 28.03
N GLY A 701 51.65 -34.49 28.78
CA GLY A 701 52.64 -33.82 29.64
C GLY A 701 53.62 -32.91 28.91
N GLU A 702 53.45 -32.72 27.60
CA GLU A 702 54.17 -31.71 26.83
C GLU A 702 53.86 -30.31 27.39
N LYS A 703 54.91 -29.54 27.64
CA LYS A 703 54.80 -28.12 27.97
C LYS A 703 55.00 -27.34 26.68
N ALA A 704 54.02 -26.52 26.33
CA ALA A 704 54.09 -25.66 25.16
C ALA A 704 53.71 -24.24 25.55
N THR A 705 54.43 -23.26 25.01
CA THR A 705 54.03 -21.85 25.07
C THR A 705 53.59 -21.40 23.70
N TYR A 706 52.36 -20.92 23.59
CA TYR A 706 51.83 -20.31 22.38
C TYR A 706 51.91 -18.80 22.51
N THR A 707 52.45 -18.14 21.49
CA THR A 707 52.58 -16.68 21.44
C THR A 707 51.95 -16.16 20.16
N VAL A 708 51.08 -15.15 20.28
CA VAL A 708 50.57 -14.36 19.15
C VAL A 708 51.27 -13.00 19.15
N THR A 709 51.92 -12.67 18.03
CA THR A 709 52.69 -11.43 17.87
C THR A 709 52.04 -10.54 16.81
N PRO A 710 51.55 -9.35 17.17
CA PRO A 710 51.03 -8.40 16.19
C PRO A 710 52.14 -7.83 15.29
N SER A 711 51.84 -7.63 14.01
CA SER A 711 52.75 -6.99 13.06
C SER A 711 52.80 -5.46 13.18
N GLY A 712 51.72 -4.85 13.68
CA GLY A 712 51.55 -3.41 13.82
C GLY A 712 51.33 -2.96 15.25
N THR A 713 51.71 -1.72 15.57
CA THR A 713 51.67 -1.15 16.93
C THR A 713 50.26 -0.83 17.44
N GLY A 714 49.27 -0.77 16.55
CA GLY A 714 47.86 -0.53 16.89
C GLY A 714 47.02 -1.81 16.98
N GLN A 715 47.61 -2.97 16.71
CA GLN A 715 46.93 -4.26 16.79
C GLN A 715 47.00 -4.78 18.22
N ASP A 716 45.85 -5.13 18.80
CA ASP A 716 45.74 -5.74 20.13
C ASP A 716 45.10 -7.13 19.97
N ALA A 717 45.74 -8.16 20.52
CA ALA A 717 45.25 -9.53 20.43
C ALA A 717 44.91 -10.05 21.81
N GLU A 718 44.07 -11.07 21.85
CA GLU A 718 43.89 -11.93 23.01
C GLU A 718 44.06 -13.38 22.56
N LEU A 719 44.59 -14.22 23.45
CA LEU A 719 44.93 -15.61 23.15
C LEU A 719 44.28 -16.54 24.18
N PHE A 720 43.58 -17.56 23.71
CA PHE A 720 42.87 -18.52 24.57
C PHE A 720 43.20 -19.95 24.14
N VAL A 721 43.41 -20.84 25.10
CA VAL A 721 43.60 -22.28 24.86
C VAL A 721 42.49 -23.06 25.54
N PHE A 722 41.84 -23.96 24.80
CA PHE A 722 40.73 -24.80 25.26
C PHE A 722 41.15 -26.25 25.37
N ASP A 723 40.93 -26.86 26.52
CA ASP A 723 41.26 -28.26 26.74
C ASP A 723 40.14 -29.19 26.24
N ALA A 724 40.41 -29.96 25.19
CA ALA A 724 39.50 -30.97 24.64
C ALA A 724 38.93 -31.96 25.68
N ASP A 725 39.62 -32.23 26.80
CA ASP A 725 39.14 -33.13 27.86
C ASP A 725 38.33 -32.43 28.95
N ARG A 726 38.34 -31.09 28.98
CA ARG A 726 37.61 -30.28 29.97
C ARG A 726 36.55 -29.41 29.33
N THR A 727 36.26 -29.63 28.05
CA THR A 727 35.19 -28.91 27.39
C THR A 727 33.92 -29.03 28.18
N GLY A 728 33.13 -27.94 28.20
CA GLY A 728 31.82 -27.88 28.78
C GLY A 728 30.90 -29.02 28.30
N ALA A 729 29.68 -29.01 28.82
CA ALA A 729 28.66 -29.93 28.33
C ALA A 729 28.63 -29.89 26.80
N ASP A 730 28.61 -31.07 26.17
CA ASP A 730 28.45 -31.24 24.73
C ASP A 730 29.61 -30.78 23.82
N ASN A 731 30.82 -30.61 24.39
CA ASN A 731 32.05 -30.21 23.68
C ASN A 731 32.04 -28.76 23.15
N VAL A 732 31.41 -27.87 23.91
CA VAL A 732 31.31 -26.44 23.63
C VAL A 732 31.80 -25.67 24.86
N ASP A 733 32.62 -24.64 24.65
CA ASP A 733 33.12 -23.76 25.71
C ASP A 733 32.93 -22.29 25.35
N SER A 734 32.60 -21.47 26.34
CA SER A 734 32.63 -20.02 26.19
C SER A 734 34.01 -19.45 26.50
N ARG A 735 34.21 -18.17 26.20
CA ARG A 735 35.42 -17.41 26.53
C ARG A 735 35.97 -17.64 27.95
N SER A 736 35.10 -17.74 28.96
CA SER A 736 35.50 -17.95 30.35
C SER A 736 35.85 -19.41 30.70
N GLY A 737 35.52 -20.35 29.81
CA GLY A 737 35.86 -21.78 29.92
C GLY A 737 37.26 -22.13 29.42
N ALA A 738 38.01 -21.17 28.85
CA ALA A 738 39.38 -21.40 28.40
C ALA A 738 40.27 -21.94 29.54
N ALA A 739 41.07 -22.96 29.23
CA ALA A 739 42.00 -23.55 30.18
C ALA A 739 43.10 -22.56 30.59
N GLU A 740 43.57 -21.76 29.63
CA GLU A 740 44.52 -20.67 29.84
C GLU A 740 44.20 -19.49 28.90
N SER A 741 44.53 -18.27 29.32
CA SER A 741 44.32 -17.06 28.52
C SER A 741 45.43 -16.02 28.70
N GLY A 742 45.68 -15.23 27.65
CA GLY A 742 46.61 -14.10 27.62
C GLY A 742 45.93 -12.88 27.01
N THR A 743 45.72 -11.84 27.83
CA THR A 743 44.91 -10.65 27.50
C THR A 743 45.52 -9.33 28.00
N ALA A 744 46.78 -9.35 28.44
CA ALA A 744 47.39 -8.28 29.25
C ALA A 744 48.51 -7.48 28.58
N GLY A 745 48.96 -7.89 27.40
CA GLY A 745 50.00 -7.25 26.60
C GLY A 745 49.58 -5.88 26.05
N GLY A 746 48.33 -5.77 25.56
CA GLY A 746 47.81 -4.54 24.95
C GLY A 746 48.39 -4.24 23.55
N PRO A 747 48.09 -3.05 22.99
CA PRO A 747 48.39 -2.76 21.58
C PRO A 747 49.86 -2.89 21.19
N GLY A 748 50.11 -3.64 20.13
CA GLY A 748 51.43 -3.90 19.54
C GLY A 748 52.30 -4.85 20.35
N GLN A 749 51.82 -5.38 21.47
CA GLN A 749 52.57 -6.31 22.30
C GLN A 749 52.15 -7.76 22.01
N PRO A 750 53.07 -8.73 22.16
CA PRO A 750 52.72 -10.13 22.06
C PRO A 750 51.90 -10.58 23.28
N GLU A 751 50.94 -11.48 23.05
CA GLU A 751 50.27 -12.25 24.11
C GLU A 751 50.85 -13.68 24.13
N SER A 752 50.98 -14.28 25.31
CA SER A 752 51.51 -15.64 25.45
C SER A 752 50.79 -16.43 26.53
N VAL A 753 50.58 -17.71 26.25
CA VAL A 753 49.99 -18.68 27.19
C VAL A 753 50.84 -19.93 27.25
N ALA A 754 51.19 -20.36 28.46
CA ALA A 754 51.95 -21.59 28.69
C ALA A 754 50.99 -22.67 29.18
N VAL A 755 50.95 -23.81 28.49
CA VAL A 755 49.99 -24.88 28.75
C VAL A 755 50.69 -26.22 29.00
N THR A 756 50.01 -27.08 29.74
CA THR A 756 50.36 -28.49 29.93
C THR A 756 49.06 -29.28 29.95
N LEU A 757 48.70 -29.86 28.81
CA LEU A 757 47.41 -30.53 28.62
C LEU A 757 47.62 -32.06 28.39
N PRO A 758 46.54 -32.85 28.44
CA PRO A 758 46.57 -34.26 28.04
C PRO A 758 47.00 -34.48 26.59
N GLU A 759 47.14 -35.74 26.19
CA GLU A 759 47.37 -36.06 24.77
C GLU A 759 46.08 -35.83 23.97
N GLY A 760 46.16 -35.05 22.89
CA GLY A 760 45.01 -34.75 22.05
C GLY A 760 45.16 -33.46 21.26
N CYS A 761 44.14 -33.12 20.47
CA CYS A 761 44.04 -31.84 19.77
C CYS A 761 43.11 -30.91 20.54
N HIS A 762 43.66 -29.77 20.96
CA HIS A 762 43.03 -28.76 21.81
C HIS A 762 42.75 -27.50 20.98
N GLY A 763 41.88 -26.61 21.44
CA GLY A 763 41.54 -25.39 20.70
C GLY A 763 42.51 -24.26 21.02
N LEU A 764 42.93 -23.50 20.03
CA LEU A 764 43.67 -22.24 20.16
C LEU A 764 42.88 -21.13 19.47
N VAL A 765 42.34 -20.18 20.23
CA VAL A 765 41.57 -19.04 19.69
C VAL A 765 42.38 -17.77 19.84
N VAL A 766 42.53 -17.03 18.74
CA VAL A 766 43.02 -15.64 18.72
C VAL A 766 41.83 -14.72 18.51
N VAL A 767 41.65 -13.76 19.40
CA VAL A 767 40.68 -12.67 19.24
C VAL A 767 41.42 -11.40 18.85
N ASN A 768 40.97 -10.75 17.78
CA ASN A 768 41.38 -9.37 17.48
C ASN A 768 40.62 -8.46 18.45
N LYS A 769 41.31 -7.82 19.39
CA LYS A 769 40.67 -6.88 20.33
C LYS A 769 40.58 -5.49 19.74
N ALA A 770 41.59 -5.07 18.98
CA ALA A 770 41.61 -3.80 18.28
C ALA A 770 42.63 -3.80 17.13
N GLY A 771 42.39 -2.93 16.16
CA GLY A 771 43.31 -2.71 15.04
C GLY A 771 43.10 -3.67 13.86
N SER A 772 44.00 -3.57 12.90
CA SER A 772 43.98 -4.33 11.64
C SER A 772 45.40 -4.69 11.25
N GLY A 773 45.62 -5.93 10.81
CA GLY A 773 46.92 -6.36 10.29
C GLY A 773 47.14 -7.86 10.43
N THR A 774 48.40 -8.26 10.41
CA THR A 774 48.80 -9.66 10.51
C THR A 774 49.25 -10.01 11.91
N TYR A 775 48.83 -11.16 12.42
CA TYR A 775 49.34 -11.78 13.63
C TYR A 775 50.19 -12.98 13.24
N THR A 776 51.36 -13.10 13.85
CA THR A 776 52.23 -14.29 13.72
C THR A 776 52.09 -15.13 14.97
N LEU A 777 51.73 -16.40 14.82
CA LEU A 777 51.66 -17.33 15.94
C LEU A 777 52.92 -18.21 15.98
N THR A 778 53.39 -18.51 17.20
CA THR A 778 54.53 -19.41 17.42
C THR A 778 54.27 -20.35 18.58
N LYS A 779 54.89 -21.55 18.53
CA LYS A 779 54.91 -22.55 19.61
C LYS A 779 56.36 -22.74 20.05
N SER A 780 56.63 -22.69 21.36
CA SER A 780 57.96 -22.92 21.95
C SER A 780 57.95 -23.86 23.15
#